data_AF-A0A661ZM28-F1
#
_entry.id   AF-A0A661ZM28-F1
#
_cell.length_a   1.000
_cell.length_b   1.000
_cell.length_c   1.000
_cell.angle_alpha   90.00
_cell.angle_beta   90.00
_cell.angle_gamma   90.00
#
_symmetry.space_group_name_H-M   'P 1'
#
loop_
_entity.id
_entity.type
_entity.pdbx_description
1 polymer ?
#
loop_
_entity_poly.entity_id
_entity_poly.type
_entity_poly.pdbx_seq_one_letter_code
_entity_poly.pdbx_strand_id
1 'polypeptide(L)'
;MKKLITLVLIVSTVMMNLTAQNQNIPFEEIKEIADRNAKALWGQAYPDEPIPYYSVQDEIIAYMFNYSIGKPFPNKQTVINDCKGHKVNNNRNMQWGGENYGRILMGASNSLPPIIEYSKSLSTIYAEGFQLHKLALKELGSNYLLKKIYFINGASQWFCYANGSKTVYIKLFPPLEILDEKSFRLAISDRKVFIEPGNYSSEWTSYKTGKELDAKAATYIPDYELCRFYDWSYGCSPTAAAMLFSWWDYRSIYSNNDFGRLIQYYYKRFDPLEAGGEWDYQIPWVQRELAIYMDTDTLTGNTNFFDINDGFEDVASIRGYEFDANDYFTFEWTRLKGEIDDNRPLIASIPNHSTCCIGYNNSTNHFANHYTHQGNIVWTHKDELDGVVEVKPENNNGQGITLTYPVGDTNYNATGNGEIFYPGEEYNITWDYETTIPSTTTIYFNTKSNGGFFEEAIVYDTDNDGLHPWMVPTGFGSDECRIGLLNYNASSDLLAFDGSQGMFTIYDPPVIDELGSYNTKTTDYNPDYFQFDLDENAWCAVGIRNMTNNEWKLKLYDDLWFVGLLAESNMPPEISEVDFVVLDGNHLPDHTYGVKVDRLDGDDAGKIRYEGVNSSLILGTNTINFSLYSVLKMYDIHLVSGYYTFTATAVSGEASIALFNSSGGDNIQTLDEAMAVSNLGGYGDSETFTVCITTEDDYGFCIWTSSPTSQTWEVEIIEEHPGVWEGDYNSLWSNSNNWSLGILPSFGTNVIIPAGTPYNPYVTSYSFCGNITIESGASLRVSSSNLVADGDMLVKGNLRIYENQSLTVNGDIIWTSTSSEYMENNTSINVGEDWTFDYGCSIQMSNGKVRFAGIEHSMIYCRSVNSWFNELEIDKLLSTALVSYEMTP
;
A
#
# COMPACT_ATOMS: atom_id res chain seq x y z
N MET A 1 27.43 -4.65 31.31
CA MET A 1 27.21 -4.41 32.75
C MET A 1 26.62 -5.67 33.39
N LYS A 2 27.46 -6.70 33.59
CA LYS A 2 27.09 -8.01 34.15
C LYS A 2 27.56 -8.04 35.60
N LYS A 3 26.71 -7.61 36.54
CA LYS A 3 26.83 -7.82 38.01
C LYS A 3 25.66 -7.14 38.73
N LEU A 4 24.43 -7.61 38.48
CA LEU A 4 23.26 -7.28 39.32
C LEU A 4 22.12 -8.31 39.17
N ILE A 5 22.45 -9.61 39.02
CA ILE A 5 21.46 -10.68 38.78
C ILE A 5 21.36 -11.67 39.96
N THR A 6 22.12 -11.50 41.04
CA THR A 6 22.23 -12.54 42.09
C THR A 6 21.60 -12.16 43.45
N LEU A 7 20.85 -11.05 43.56
CA LEU A 7 20.24 -10.64 44.84
C LEU A 7 18.70 -10.55 44.84
N VAL A 8 18.02 -10.91 43.74
CA VAL A 8 16.55 -10.88 43.64
C VAL A 8 15.91 -12.26 43.86
N LEU A 9 16.69 -13.35 43.80
CA LEU A 9 16.18 -14.73 43.88
C LEU A 9 16.00 -15.31 45.30
N ILE A 10 16.35 -14.57 46.36
CA ILE A 10 16.25 -15.05 47.76
C ILE A 10 15.15 -14.32 48.56
N VAL A 11 14.59 -13.23 48.02
CA VAL A 11 13.51 -12.48 48.69
C VAL A 11 12.11 -12.95 48.26
N SER A 12 11.98 -13.61 47.10
CA SER A 12 10.71 -14.15 46.60
C SER A 12 10.24 -15.43 47.30
N THR A 13 11.15 -16.27 47.81
CA THR A 13 10.79 -17.53 48.49
C THR A 13 10.54 -17.38 50.00
N VAL A 14 10.98 -16.26 50.61
CA VAL A 14 10.91 -16.05 52.07
C VAL A 14 9.74 -15.14 52.49
N MET A 15 9.13 -14.38 51.59
CA MET A 15 7.89 -13.64 51.89
C MET A 15 6.59 -14.43 51.72
N MET A 16 6.61 -15.59 51.05
CA MET A 16 5.41 -16.46 50.90
C MET A 16 5.04 -17.23 52.18
N ASN A 17 5.90 -17.26 53.21
CA ASN A 17 5.65 -18.02 54.43
C ASN A 17 5.27 -17.19 55.67
N LEU A 18 5.10 -15.86 55.55
CA LEU A 18 4.88 -14.98 56.72
C LEU A 18 3.65 -14.05 56.61
N THR A 19 2.65 -14.40 55.80
CA THR A 19 1.29 -13.80 55.86
C THR A 19 0.18 -14.87 55.80
N ALA A 20 0.49 -16.08 56.27
CA ALA A 20 -0.44 -17.21 56.37
C ALA A 20 -1.39 -17.09 57.59
N GLN A 21 -2.14 -16.01 57.71
CA GLN A 21 -3.10 -15.86 58.81
C GLN A 21 -4.58 -15.67 58.42
N ASN A 22 -4.95 -15.64 57.13
CA ASN A 22 -6.37 -15.61 56.73
C ASN A 22 -6.76 -16.38 55.46
N GLN A 23 -5.86 -17.18 54.85
CA GLN A 23 -6.24 -18.03 53.71
C GLN A 23 -6.81 -19.37 54.17
N ASN A 24 -8.12 -19.56 53.98
CA ASN A 24 -8.82 -20.82 54.26
C ASN A 24 -8.62 -21.86 53.14
N ILE A 25 -8.17 -21.46 51.95
CA ILE A 25 -7.90 -22.36 50.81
C ILE A 25 -6.41 -22.26 50.42
N PRO A 26 -5.67 -23.39 50.34
CA PRO A 26 -4.30 -23.41 49.85
C PRO A 26 -4.17 -22.82 48.43
N PHE A 27 -3.17 -21.96 48.22
CA PHE A 27 -2.94 -21.31 46.92
C PHE A 27 -2.81 -22.29 45.75
N GLU A 28 -2.09 -23.40 45.92
CA GLU A 28 -1.95 -24.41 44.85
C GLU A 28 -3.30 -24.99 44.42
N GLU A 29 -4.24 -25.14 45.36
CA GLU A 29 -5.60 -25.63 45.05
C GLU A 29 -6.38 -24.58 44.24
N ILE A 30 -6.23 -23.29 44.57
CA ILE A 30 -6.82 -22.18 43.79
C ILE A 30 -6.27 -22.20 42.36
N LYS A 31 -4.95 -22.32 42.23
CA LYS A 31 -4.25 -22.36 40.94
C LYS A 31 -4.66 -23.56 40.09
N GLU A 32 -4.71 -24.75 40.66
CA GLU A 32 -5.17 -25.96 39.96
C GLU A 32 -6.59 -25.83 39.43
N ILE A 33 -7.49 -25.24 40.21
CA ILE A 33 -8.86 -24.97 39.78
C ILE A 33 -8.87 -23.94 38.65
N ALA A 34 -8.13 -22.83 38.77
CA ALA A 34 -8.05 -21.81 37.73
C ALA A 34 -7.53 -22.39 36.40
N ASP A 35 -6.41 -23.11 36.44
CA ASP A 35 -5.76 -23.70 35.25
C ASP A 35 -6.69 -24.72 34.56
N ARG A 36 -7.40 -25.54 35.34
CA ARG A 36 -8.38 -26.49 34.79
C ARG A 36 -9.54 -25.78 34.10
N ASN A 37 -10.07 -24.72 34.70
CA ASN A 37 -11.18 -23.95 34.13
C ASN A 37 -10.76 -23.15 32.90
N ALA A 38 -9.55 -22.58 32.87
CA ALA A 38 -9.01 -21.93 31.68
C ALA A 38 -8.88 -22.91 30.52
N LYS A 39 -8.45 -24.15 30.80
CA LYS A 39 -8.41 -25.24 29.81
C LYS A 39 -9.80 -25.65 29.32
N ALA A 40 -10.78 -25.72 30.21
CA ALA A 40 -12.16 -26.05 29.86
C ALA A 40 -12.79 -24.98 28.95
N LEU A 41 -12.54 -23.70 29.23
CA LEU A 41 -13.06 -22.57 28.46
C LEU A 41 -12.35 -22.39 27.10
N TRP A 42 -11.01 -22.45 27.09
CA TRP A 42 -10.20 -21.98 25.94
C TRP A 42 -9.28 -23.04 25.34
N GLY A 43 -9.36 -24.29 25.80
CA GLY A 43 -8.54 -25.37 25.28
C GLY A 43 -7.07 -25.23 25.70
N GLN A 44 -6.19 -24.88 24.77
CA GLN A 44 -4.77 -24.69 25.08
C GLN A 44 -4.56 -23.32 25.75
N ALA A 45 -4.61 -23.28 27.08
CA ALA A 45 -4.38 -22.09 27.88
C ALA A 45 -3.08 -22.21 28.69
N TYR A 46 -2.22 -21.19 28.60
CA TYR A 46 -0.93 -21.13 29.27
C TYR A 46 -0.92 -19.99 30.29
N PRO A 47 -0.77 -20.27 31.60
CA PRO A 47 -0.86 -19.24 32.64
C PRO A 47 0.36 -18.32 32.70
N ASP A 48 0.13 -17.09 33.16
CA ASP A 48 1.12 -16.17 33.72
C ASP A 48 1.25 -16.32 35.25
N GLU A 49 2.19 -15.58 35.85
CA GLU A 49 2.30 -15.38 37.29
C GLU A 49 0.99 -14.85 37.91
N PRO A 50 0.41 -15.53 38.91
CA PRO A 50 -0.84 -15.11 39.56
C PRO A 50 -0.69 -13.79 40.32
N ILE A 51 -1.71 -12.94 40.24
CA ILE A 51 -1.67 -11.59 40.78
C ILE A 51 -2.57 -11.48 42.02
N PRO A 52 -2.02 -11.24 43.22
CA PRO A 52 -2.81 -11.16 44.45
C PRO A 52 -3.59 -9.84 44.53
N TYR A 53 -4.88 -9.95 44.86
CA TYR A 53 -5.80 -8.84 45.06
C TYR A 53 -6.11 -8.69 46.55
N TYR A 54 -6.03 -7.45 47.04
CA TYR A 54 -6.10 -7.13 48.46
C TYR A 54 -7.42 -6.45 48.85
N SER A 55 -7.92 -6.74 50.05
CA SER A 55 -8.99 -5.99 50.71
C SER A 55 -8.50 -4.65 51.26
N VAL A 56 -9.44 -3.81 51.69
CA VAL A 56 -9.11 -2.56 52.40
C VAL A 56 -8.41 -2.77 53.75
N GLN A 57 -8.44 -4.00 54.28
CA GLN A 57 -7.70 -4.43 55.48
C GLN A 57 -6.34 -5.07 55.15
N ASP A 58 -5.86 -4.95 53.91
CA ASP A 58 -4.56 -5.47 53.47
C ASP A 58 -4.44 -7.00 53.42
N GLU A 59 -5.57 -7.70 53.33
CA GLU A 59 -5.65 -9.16 53.26
C GLU A 59 -5.80 -9.62 51.81
N ILE A 60 -5.16 -10.73 51.43
CA ILE A 60 -5.38 -11.32 50.10
C ILE A 60 -6.78 -11.95 50.08
N ILE A 61 -7.66 -11.42 49.23
CA ILE A 61 -9.03 -11.88 49.08
C ILE A 61 -9.26 -12.63 47.78
N ALA A 62 -8.43 -12.41 46.77
CA ALA A 62 -8.55 -13.05 45.47
C ALA A 62 -7.20 -13.13 44.74
N TYR A 63 -7.16 -13.94 43.70
CA TYR A 63 -6.04 -14.06 42.77
C TYR A 63 -6.54 -13.93 41.34
N MET A 64 -5.93 -13.02 40.57
CA MET A 64 -6.17 -12.88 39.14
C MET A 64 -5.16 -13.72 38.37
N PHE A 65 -5.65 -14.63 37.54
CA PHE A 65 -4.85 -15.45 36.64
C PHE A 65 -5.07 -14.97 35.21
N ASN A 66 -3.98 -14.69 34.48
CA ASN A 66 -4.03 -14.39 33.04
C ASN A 66 -3.50 -15.58 32.26
N TYR A 67 -4.06 -15.82 31.09
CA TYR A 67 -3.76 -16.94 30.22
C TYR A 67 -3.52 -16.46 28.79
N SER A 68 -2.56 -17.07 28.11
CA SER A 68 -2.38 -16.95 26.67
C SER A 68 -2.97 -18.19 26.00
N ILE A 69 -3.72 -17.98 24.92
CA ILE A 69 -4.49 -19.02 24.26
C ILE A 69 -3.72 -19.48 23.03
N GLY A 70 -3.52 -20.80 22.90
CA GLY A 70 -2.82 -21.44 21.78
C GLY A 70 -1.30 -21.33 21.79
N LYS A 71 -0.70 -20.54 22.69
CA LYS A 71 0.76 -20.35 22.78
C LYS A 71 1.24 -20.05 24.20
N PRO A 72 2.53 -20.32 24.52
CA PRO A 72 3.12 -19.95 25.81
C PRO A 72 2.92 -18.47 26.13
N PHE A 73 2.65 -18.15 27.40
CA PHE A 73 2.45 -16.79 27.86
C PHE A 73 3.72 -15.95 27.62
N PRO A 74 3.66 -14.85 26.82
CA PRO A 74 4.83 -13.99 26.60
C PRO A 74 5.27 -13.29 27.88
N ASN A 75 6.50 -12.75 27.91
CA ASN A 75 6.91 -11.97 29.08
C ASN A 75 5.95 -10.79 29.33
N LYS A 76 5.63 -10.53 30.61
CA LYS A 76 4.71 -9.46 31.01
C LYS A 76 4.98 -8.11 30.35
N GLN A 77 6.25 -7.70 30.28
CA GLN A 77 6.61 -6.41 29.70
C GLN A 77 6.38 -6.38 28.18
N THR A 78 6.57 -7.51 27.50
CA THR A 78 6.26 -7.64 26.07
C THR A 78 4.77 -7.45 25.83
N VAL A 79 3.91 -8.13 26.60
CA VAL A 79 2.46 -7.97 26.48
C VAL A 79 2.03 -6.53 26.71
N ILE A 80 2.56 -5.87 27.76
CA ILE A 80 2.27 -4.44 28.04
C ILE A 80 2.74 -3.53 26.88
N ASN A 81 3.88 -3.82 26.26
CA ASN A 81 4.38 -3.05 25.13
C ASN A 81 3.52 -3.26 23.87
N ASP A 82 3.05 -4.48 23.62
CA ASP A 82 2.13 -4.78 22.52
C ASP A 82 0.81 -4.03 22.74
N CYS A 83 0.24 -4.08 23.95
CA CYS A 83 -0.96 -3.33 24.34
C CYS A 83 -0.77 -1.82 24.14
N LYS A 84 0.41 -1.27 24.46
CA LYS A 84 0.74 0.13 24.19
C LYS A 84 0.69 0.43 22.68
N GLY A 85 1.30 -0.41 21.85
CA GLY A 85 1.29 -0.24 20.39
C GLY A 85 -0.13 -0.22 19.84
N HIS A 86 -0.97 -1.15 20.31
CA HIS A 86 -2.39 -1.19 19.94
C HIS A 86 -3.15 0.05 20.40
N LYS A 87 -2.95 0.53 21.64
CA LYS A 87 -3.59 1.77 22.13
C LYS A 87 -3.16 3.00 21.32
N VAL A 88 -1.88 3.12 20.97
CA VAL A 88 -1.37 4.25 20.16
C VAL A 88 -1.98 4.26 18.75
N ASN A 89 -2.32 3.09 18.23
CA ASN A 89 -2.95 2.91 16.92
C ASN A 89 -4.48 2.79 17.01
N ASN A 90 -5.10 3.26 18.11
CA ASN A 90 -6.55 3.20 18.33
C ASN A 90 -7.17 1.80 18.21
N ASN A 91 -6.43 0.71 18.42
CA ASN A 91 -6.99 -0.65 18.37
C ASN A 91 -7.23 -1.19 19.79
N ARG A 92 -8.33 -0.79 20.41
CA ARG A 92 -8.62 -1.16 21.79
C ARG A 92 -8.95 -2.64 21.96
N ASN A 93 -9.59 -3.27 20.98
CA ASN A 93 -9.84 -4.71 21.02
C ASN A 93 -8.53 -5.51 21.20
N MET A 94 -7.52 -5.19 20.39
CA MET A 94 -6.20 -5.83 20.49
C MET A 94 -5.44 -5.41 21.75
N GLN A 95 -5.63 -4.18 22.25
CA GLN A 95 -5.09 -3.76 23.55
C GLN A 95 -5.58 -4.66 24.70
N TRP A 96 -6.85 -5.10 24.66
CA TRP A 96 -7.42 -6.02 25.63
C TRP A 96 -7.16 -7.50 25.33
N GLY A 97 -6.37 -7.78 24.29
CA GLY A 97 -5.85 -9.11 23.96
C GLY A 97 -6.41 -9.73 22.68
N GLY A 98 -7.44 -9.13 22.05
CA GLY A 98 -7.98 -9.56 20.76
C GLY A 98 -8.31 -11.04 20.71
N GLU A 99 -8.96 -11.55 21.76
CA GLU A 99 -9.27 -12.96 21.99
C GLU A 99 -8.08 -13.95 22.12
N ASN A 100 -6.84 -13.47 22.05
CA ASN A 100 -5.64 -14.32 22.21
C ASN A 100 -5.28 -14.59 23.67
N TYR A 101 -6.02 -13.99 24.59
CA TYR A 101 -5.79 -14.06 26.03
C TYR A 101 -7.11 -14.23 26.77
N GLY A 102 -7.02 -14.73 28.00
CA GLY A 102 -8.14 -14.83 28.91
C GLY A 102 -7.73 -14.59 30.35
N ARG A 103 -8.70 -14.28 31.21
CA ARG A 103 -8.46 -14.05 32.64
C ARG A 103 -9.52 -14.73 33.50
N ILE A 104 -9.10 -15.17 34.70
CA ILE A 104 -9.98 -15.72 35.73
C ILE A 104 -9.60 -15.10 37.08
N LEU A 105 -10.57 -14.46 37.73
CA LEU A 105 -10.45 -13.96 39.09
C LEU A 105 -11.01 -15.01 40.07
N MET A 106 -10.14 -15.52 40.93
CA MET A 106 -10.46 -16.57 41.89
C MET A 106 -10.55 -16.01 43.32
N GLY A 107 -11.56 -16.40 44.09
CA GLY A 107 -11.59 -16.11 45.53
C GLY A 107 -10.45 -16.81 46.29
N ALA A 108 -10.01 -16.25 47.41
CA ALA A 108 -8.92 -16.80 48.24
C ALA A 108 -9.41 -17.52 49.52
N SER A 109 -10.72 -17.57 49.76
CA SER A 109 -11.31 -18.17 50.96
C SER A 109 -12.72 -18.72 50.69
N ASN A 110 -13.23 -19.56 51.60
CA ASN A 110 -14.62 -20.04 51.56
C ASN A 110 -15.67 -18.93 51.78
N SER A 111 -15.24 -17.70 52.12
CA SER A 111 -16.15 -16.56 52.27
C SER A 111 -16.41 -15.81 50.96
N LEU A 112 -15.74 -16.21 49.88
CA LEU A 112 -15.93 -15.70 48.53
C LEU A 112 -16.17 -16.85 47.55
N PRO A 113 -16.85 -16.61 46.42
CA PRO A 113 -17.06 -17.65 45.42
C PRO A 113 -15.72 -18.12 44.83
N PRO A 114 -15.60 -19.39 44.41
CA PRO A 114 -14.38 -19.93 43.84
C PRO A 114 -13.91 -19.16 42.60
N ILE A 115 -14.85 -18.88 41.71
CA ILE A 115 -14.65 -18.08 40.50
C ILE A 115 -15.56 -16.86 40.66
N ILE A 116 -14.94 -15.70 40.66
CA ILE A 116 -15.58 -14.41 40.82
C ILE A 116 -15.94 -13.83 39.45
N GLU A 117 -14.94 -13.75 38.57
CA GLU A 117 -15.06 -13.15 37.25
C GLU A 117 -14.21 -13.96 36.26
N TYR A 118 -14.67 -14.08 35.01
CA TYR A 118 -13.81 -14.53 33.91
C TYR A 118 -14.18 -13.86 32.59
N SER A 119 -13.18 -13.69 31.71
CA SER A 119 -13.38 -13.10 30.38
C SER A 119 -12.27 -13.54 29.42
N LYS A 120 -12.55 -13.52 28.11
CA LYS A 120 -11.57 -13.77 27.05
C LYS A 120 -10.80 -12.47 26.73
N SER A 121 -10.24 -11.87 27.77
CA SER A 121 -9.47 -10.62 27.72
C SER A 121 -8.34 -10.64 28.75
N LEU A 122 -7.39 -9.71 28.59
CA LEU A 122 -6.35 -9.42 29.57
C LEU A 122 -6.93 -8.70 30.80
N SER A 123 -6.33 -8.88 31.97
CA SER A 123 -6.64 -8.05 33.15
C SER A 123 -6.12 -6.61 32.99
N THR A 124 -6.69 -5.66 33.73
CA THR A 124 -6.39 -4.22 33.64
C THR A 124 -4.89 -3.88 33.77
N ILE A 125 -4.14 -4.60 34.61
CA ILE A 125 -2.69 -4.39 34.77
C ILE A 125 -1.87 -4.70 33.50
N TYR A 126 -2.42 -5.52 32.60
CA TYR A 126 -1.86 -5.83 31.30
C TYR A 126 -2.33 -4.82 30.26
N ALA A 127 -3.65 -4.77 30.04
CA ALA A 127 -4.26 -3.94 29.00
C ALA A 127 -3.91 -2.46 29.18
N GLU A 128 -3.96 -1.94 30.42
CA GLU A 128 -3.66 -0.55 30.76
C GLU A 128 -2.33 -0.37 31.51
N GLY A 129 -1.46 -1.38 31.47
CA GLY A 129 -0.17 -1.35 32.16
C GLY A 129 0.70 -0.15 31.76
N PHE A 130 0.62 0.29 30.50
CA PHE A 130 1.30 1.47 30.01
C PHE A 130 0.77 2.77 30.66
N GLN A 131 -0.55 2.93 30.78
CA GLN A 131 -1.13 4.13 31.41
C GLN A 131 -0.85 4.16 32.91
N LEU A 132 -0.94 3.02 33.60
CA LEU A 132 -0.51 2.90 34.99
C LEU A 132 0.95 3.32 35.17
N HIS A 133 1.84 2.84 34.29
CA HIS A 133 3.26 3.22 34.30
C HIS A 133 3.45 4.73 34.08
N LYS A 134 2.74 5.30 33.11
CA LYS A 134 2.79 6.75 32.81
C LYS A 134 2.36 7.59 34.01
N LEU A 135 1.25 7.23 34.66
CA LEU A 135 0.74 7.94 35.83
C LEU A 135 1.64 7.77 37.06
N ALA A 136 2.13 6.56 37.32
CA ALA A 136 3.06 6.31 38.41
C ALA A 136 4.39 7.07 38.22
N LEU A 137 4.92 7.11 36.99
CA LEU A 137 6.13 7.87 36.64
C LEU A 137 5.92 9.37 36.85
N LYS A 138 4.76 9.90 36.45
CA LYS A 138 4.40 11.31 36.67
C LYS A 138 4.37 11.66 38.16
N GLU A 139 3.83 10.79 39.00
CA GLU A 139 3.63 11.05 40.43
C GLU A 139 4.82 10.75 41.33
N LEU A 140 5.66 9.78 40.95
CA LEU A 140 6.74 9.25 41.76
C LEU A 140 8.13 9.45 41.14
N GLY A 141 8.24 9.87 39.88
CA GLY A 141 9.51 9.86 39.16
C GLY A 141 9.99 8.44 38.85
N SER A 142 11.30 8.20 38.85
CA SER A 142 11.87 6.87 38.56
C SER A 142 11.95 5.96 39.79
N ASN A 143 12.26 4.67 39.58
CA ASN A 143 12.47 3.67 40.64
C ASN A 143 11.26 3.36 41.54
N TYR A 144 10.03 3.55 41.04
CA TYR A 144 8.84 3.06 41.74
C TYR A 144 8.60 1.56 41.49
N LEU A 145 7.83 0.95 42.38
CA LEU A 145 7.37 -0.44 42.29
C LEU A 145 5.87 -0.50 42.56
N LEU A 146 5.17 -1.37 41.83
CA LEU A 146 3.80 -1.77 42.19
C LEU A 146 3.87 -2.64 43.46
N LYS A 147 3.21 -2.21 44.53
CA LYS A 147 3.22 -2.87 45.84
C LYS A 147 2.02 -3.81 46.00
N LYS A 148 0.82 -3.32 45.69
CA LYS A 148 -0.46 -4.02 45.89
C LYS A 148 -1.48 -3.56 44.87
N ILE A 149 -2.45 -4.43 44.60
CA ILE A 149 -3.67 -4.10 43.87
C ILE A 149 -4.82 -4.34 44.83
N TYR A 150 -5.54 -3.27 45.19
CA TYR A 150 -6.72 -3.38 46.02
C TYR A 150 -7.94 -3.54 45.12
N PHE A 151 -8.74 -4.54 45.42
CA PHE A 151 -9.93 -4.86 44.66
C PHE A 151 -11.15 -4.58 45.53
N ILE A 152 -11.81 -3.44 45.27
CA ILE A 152 -12.97 -3.01 46.05
C ILE A 152 -14.24 -3.56 45.43
N ASN A 153 -14.32 -3.49 44.10
CA ASN A 153 -15.35 -4.10 43.25
C ASN A 153 -14.92 -4.11 41.77
N GLY A 154 -15.76 -4.69 40.89
CA GLY A 154 -15.49 -4.84 39.46
C GLY A 154 -15.15 -3.51 38.75
N ALA A 155 -15.69 -2.39 39.25
CA ALA A 155 -15.44 -1.05 38.72
C ALA A 155 -14.41 -0.23 39.53
N SER A 156 -13.88 -0.75 40.64
CA SER A 156 -13.00 0.00 41.54
C SER A 156 -11.78 -0.82 41.94
N GLN A 157 -10.80 -0.85 41.04
CA GLN A 157 -9.47 -1.41 41.27
C GLN A 157 -8.46 -0.30 41.53
N TRP A 158 -7.65 -0.43 42.59
CA TRP A 158 -6.65 0.55 42.99
C TRP A 158 -5.24 -0.03 42.98
N PHE A 159 -4.34 0.61 42.25
CA PHE A 159 -2.96 0.21 42.07
C PHE A 159 -2.05 1.06 42.98
N CYS A 160 -1.43 0.41 43.97
CA CYS A 160 -0.56 1.07 44.93
C CYS A 160 0.89 1.04 44.45
N TYR A 161 1.43 2.21 44.13
CA TYR A 161 2.83 2.38 43.72
C TYR A 161 3.63 3.13 44.78
N ALA A 162 4.91 2.77 44.93
CA ALA A 162 5.82 3.47 45.85
C ALA A 162 7.26 3.53 45.31
N ASN A 163 7.97 4.63 45.57
CA ASN A 163 9.39 4.83 45.22
C ASN A 163 10.33 4.90 46.46
N GLY A 164 9.82 4.52 47.64
CA GLY A 164 10.54 4.56 48.91
C GLY A 164 10.38 5.86 49.71
N SER A 165 10.00 6.97 49.08
CA SER A 165 9.71 8.25 49.77
C SER A 165 8.24 8.66 49.71
N LYS A 166 7.52 8.26 48.66
CA LYS A 166 6.10 8.55 48.44
C LYS A 166 5.38 7.27 48.00
N THR A 167 4.13 7.13 48.45
CA THR A 167 3.19 6.10 48.02
C THR A 167 1.98 6.79 47.41
N VAL A 168 1.51 6.30 46.27
CA VAL A 168 0.28 6.75 45.61
C VAL A 168 -0.61 5.58 45.26
N TYR A 169 -1.92 5.85 45.24
CA TYR A 169 -2.97 4.91 44.90
C TYR A 169 -3.67 5.42 43.66
N ILE A 170 -3.62 4.63 42.59
CA ILE A 170 -4.16 5.01 41.27
C ILE A 170 -5.37 4.13 40.98
N LYS A 171 -6.52 4.71 40.72
CA LYS A 171 -7.70 4.05 40.14
C LYS A 171 -7.87 4.57 38.72
N LEU A 172 -7.79 3.72 37.71
CA LEU A 172 -7.83 4.13 36.30
C LEU A 172 -9.23 4.46 35.81
N PHE A 173 -10.17 3.55 36.06
CA PHE A 173 -11.48 3.57 35.44
C PHE A 173 -12.55 4.15 36.38
N PRO A 174 -13.58 4.81 35.82
CA PRO A 174 -13.92 6.16 36.26
C PRO A 174 -14.49 6.41 37.68
N PRO A 175 -14.31 7.66 38.15
CA PRO A 175 -13.34 8.60 37.57
C PRO A 175 -11.90 8.16 37.88
N LEU A 176 -10.95 8.57 37.03
CA LEU A 176 -9.52 8.47 37.33
C LEU A 176 -9.24 9.18 38.67
N GLU A 177 -8.68 8.46 39.63
CA GLU A 177 -8.32 9.01 40.94
C GLU A 177 -6.86 8.68 41.27
N ILE A 178 -6.11 9.70 41.72
CA ILE A 178 -4.74 9.54 42.21
C ILE A 178 -4.68 10.13 43.62
N LEU A 179 -4.56 9.25 44.62
CA LEU A 179 -4.66 9.62 46.02
C LEU A 179 -3.38 9.28 46.79
N ASP A 180 -3.11 10.08 47.83
CA ASP A 180 -2.20 9.68 48.89
C ASP A 180 -2.84 8.63 49.80
N GLU A 181 -2.06 8.03 50.70
CA GLU A 181 -2.56 6.96 51.57
C GLU A 181 -3.74 7.40 52.45
N LYS A 182 -3.69 8.61 53.03
CA LYS A 182 -4.75 9.09 53.90
C LYS A 182 -6.06 9.26 53.13
N SER A 183 -5.98 9.87 51.95
CA SER A 183 -7.12 10.14 51.09
C SER A 183 -7.69 8.86 50.50
N PHE A 184 -6.83 7.89 50.13
CA PHE A 184 -7.25 6.56 49.70
C PHE A 184 -8.04 5.83 50.79
N ARG A 185 -7.53 5.79 52.03
CA ARG A 185 -8.21 5.12 53.14
C ARG A 185 -9.58 5.73 53.46
N LEU A 186 -9.72 7.05 53.29
CA LEU A 186 -11.01 7.74 53.38
C LEU A 186 -11.93 7.40 52.19
N ALA A 187 -11.39 7.39 50.97
CA ALA A 187 -12.17 7.12 49.77
C ALA A 187 -12.76 5.71 49.72
N ILE A 188 -12.08 4.73 50.33
CA ILE A 188 -12.53 3.32 50.35
C ILE A 188 -13.31 2.94 51.62
N SER A 189 -13.29 3.73 52.69
CA SER A 189 -14.05 3.41 53.92
C SER A 189 -15.56 3.49 53.72
N ASP A 190 -15.99 4.32 52.78
CA ASP A 190 -17.39 4.64 52.53
C ASP A 190 -17.98 3.84 51.36
N ARG A 191 -17.17 2.98 50.70
CA ARG A 191 -17.60 2.18 49.55
C ARG A 191 -18.08 0.81 50.00
N LYS A 192 -19.20 0.35 49.42
CA LYS A 192 -19.65 -1.04 49.53
C LYS A 192 -18.58 -1.97 48.96
N VAL A 193 -18.35 -3.10 49.65
CA VAL A 193 -17.48 -4.18 49.17
C VAL A 193 -18.20 -4.94 48.07
N PHE A 194 -17.45 -5.36 47.06
CA PHE A 194 -17.85 -6.13 45.88
C PHE A 194 -18.82 -7.30 46.11
N ILE A 195 -18.55 -8.12 47.12
CA ILE A 195 -19.34 -9.28 47.54
C ILE A 195 -19.29 -9.29 49.06
N GLU A 196 -20.46 -9.29 49.70
CA GLU A 196 -20.55 -9.48 51.14
C GLU A 196 -20.04 -10.90 51.50
N PRO A 197 -19.09 -11.05 52.46
CA PRO A 197 -18.55 -12.34 52.83
C PRO A 197 -19.65 -13.36 53.18
N GLY A 198 -19.72 -14.45 52.41
CA GLY A 198 -20.75 -15.47 52.50
C GLY A 198 -20.24 -16.83 52.95
N ASN A 199 -20.99 -17.90 52.65
CA ASN A 199 -20.52 -19.28 52.81
C ASN A 199 -20.60 -20.02 51.47
N TYR A 200 -19.45 -20.13 50.81
CA TYR A 200 -19.30 -20.76 49.50
C TYR A 200 -18.68 -22.16 49.58
N SER A 201 -18.65 -22.77 50.77
CA SER A 201 -17.94 -24.04 51.01
C SER A 201 -18.42 -25.19 50.11
N SER A 202 -19.72 -25.23 49.79
CA SER A 202 -20.31 -26.19 48.86
C SER A 202 -19.83 -25.99 47.42
N GLU A 203 -19.77 -24.75 46.96
CA GLU A 203 -19.26 -24.40 45.63
C GLU A 203 -17.78 -24.73 45.52
N TRP A 204 -16.98 -24.32 46.52
CA TRP A 204 -15.58 -24.73 46.63
C TRP A 204 -15.43 -26.24 46.57
N THR A 205 -16.22 -27.01 47.32
CA THR A 205 -16.18 -28.49 47.28
C THR A 205 -16.48 -29.03 45.88
N SER A 206 -17.43 -28.43 45.15
CA SER A 206 -17.73 -28.85 43.77
C SER A 206 -16.57 -28.63 42.81
N TYR A 207 -15.88 -27.48 42.88
CA TYR A 207 -14.69 -27.24 42.06
C TYR A 207 -13.52 -28.11 42.49
N LYS A 208 -13.32 -28.33 43.79
CA LYS A 208 -12.28 -29.25 44.30
C LYS A 208 -12.49 -30.69 43.80
N THR A 209 -13.74 -31.09 43.61
CA THR A 209 -14.12 -32.43 43.14
C THR A 209 -14.24 -32.55 41.62
N GLY A 210 -13.86 -31.51 40.87
CA GLY A 210 -13.73 -31.58 39.40
C GLY A 210 -14.78 -30.81 38.61
N LYS A 211 -15.63 -29.98 39.24
CA LYS A 211 -16.49 -29.05 38.49
C LYS A 211 -15.64 -28.12 37.62
N GLU A 212 -16.09 -27.89 36.40
CA GLU A 212 -15.49 -26.99 35.42
C GLU A 212 -16.54 -25.98 34.94
N LEU A 213 -16.07 -24.82 34.47
CA LEU A 213 -16.87 -23.86 33.73
C LEU A 213 -17.23 -24.49 32.38
N ASP A 214 -18.53 -24.54 32.08
CA ASP A 214 -19.03 -25.01 30.79
C ASP A 214 -19.64 -23.84 30.02
N ALA A 215 -18.89 -23.32 29.04
CA ALA A 215 -19.38 -22.25 28.16
C ALA A 215 -20.62 -22.67 27.34
N LYS A 216 -20.83 -23.98 27.11
CA LYS A 216 -22.00 -24.48 26.37
C LYS A 216 -23.27 -24.52 27.21
N ALA A 217 -23.15 -24.38 28.52
CA ALA A 217 -24.28 -24.29 29.44
C ALA A 217 -24.78 -22.84 29.63
N ALA A 218 -24.21 -21.88 28.90
CA ALA A 218 -24.67 -20.50 28.85
C ALA A 218 -26.00 -20.38 28.11
N THR A 219 -26.93 -19.62 28.68
CA THR A 219 -28.10 -19.09 27.99
C THR A 219 -27.79 -17.66 27.57
N TYR A 220 -28.04 -17.33 26.31
CA TYR A 220 -27.95 -15.98 25.78
C TYR A 220 -29.30 -15.57 25.20
N ILE A 221 -29.55 -14.26 25.14
CA ILE A 221 -30.60 -13.73 24.27
C ILE A 221 -30.26 -14.07 22.79
N PRO A 222 -31.27 -14.17 21.91
CA PRO A 222 -31.01 -14.39 20.49
C PRO A 222 -30.26 -13.21 19.88
N ASP A 223 -29.39 -13.51 18.93
CA ASP A 223 -28.62 -12.50 18.18
C ASP A 223 -27.85 -11.54 19.12
N TYR A 224 -27.33 -12.06 20.25
CA TYR A 224 -26.67 -11.25 21.27
C TYR A 224 -25.46 -10.48 20.73
N GLU A 225 -24.87 -10.95 19.62
CA GLU A 225 -23.78 -10.29 18.90
C GLU A 225 -24.19 -8.94 18.30
N LEU A 226 -25.50 -8.68 18.14
CA LEU A 226 -26.04 -7.38 17.71
C LEU A 226 -26.08 -6.36 18.86
N CYS A 227 -25.88 -6.79 20.11
CA CYS A 227 -25.65 -5.90 21.24
C CYS A 227 -24.22 -5.36 21.14
N ARG A 228 -24.06 -4.28 20.37
CA ARG A 228 -22.73 -3.76 20.05
C ARG A 228 -22.10 -3.16 21.29
N PHE A 229 -20.80 -3.41 21.45
CA PHE A 229 -20.03 -2.77 22.49
C PHE A 229 -19.78 -1.29 22.15
N TYR A 230 -20.01 -0.41 23.12
CA TYR A 230 -19.67 1.01 23.06
C TYR A 230 -18.74 1.40 24.21
N ASP A 231 -17.79 2.30 23.92
CA ASP A 231 -16.89 2.80 24.95
C ASP A 231 -17.62 3.68 25.97
N TRP A 232 -17.09 3.72 27.19
CA TRP A 232 -17.59 4.60 28.22
C TRP A 232 -17.15 6.03 27.90
N SER A 233 -18.07 6.82 27.34
CA SER A 233 -17.83 8.25 27.12
C SER A 233 -18.57 9.16 28.11
N TYR A 234 -19.85 8.90 28.43
CA TYR A 234 -20.63 9.81 29.30
C TYR A 234 -20.84 9.33 30.74
N GLY A 235 -20.95 8.02 30.92
CA GLY A 235 -21.36 7.38 32.18
C GLY A 235 -21.58 5.90 31.94
N CYS A 236 -21.45 5.07 32.97
CA CYS A 236 -21.66 3.63 32.82
C CYS A 236 -23.12 3.28 32.47
N SER A 237 -24.10 3.93 33.11
CA SER A 237 -25.53 3.73 32.84
C SER A 237 -25.94 4.10 31.40
N PRO A 238 -25.67 5.32 30.89
CA PRO A 238 -26.02 5.66 29.51
C PRO A 238 -25.25 4.82 28.47
N THR A 239 -24.03 4.37 28.79
CA THR A 239 -23.27 3.46 27.92
C THR A 239 -23.92 2.09 27.82
N ALA A 240 -24.23 1.47 28.97
CA ALA A 240 -24.91 0.18 29.01
C ALA A 240 -26.30 0.23 28.37
N ALA A 241 -27.04 1.33 28.57
CA ALA A 241 -28.34 1.54 27.95
C ALA A 241 -28.24 1.71 26.42
N ALA A 242 -27.21 2.39 25.92
CA ALA A 242 -26.98 2.49 24.48
C ALA A 242 -26.68 1.11 23.85
N MET A 243 -25.90 0.26 24.52
CA MET A 243 -25.66 -1.13 24.06
C MET A 243 -26.98 -1.90 23.99
N LEU A 244 -27.83 -1.79 25.03
CA LEU A 244 -29.15 -2.41 25.07
C LEU A 244 -30.04 -1.94 23.91
N PHE A 245 -30.10 -0.64 23.64
CA PHE A 245 -30.82 -0.08 22.50
C PHE A 245 -30.29 -0.55 21.15
N SER A 246 -28.97 -0.73 21.02
CA SER A 246 -28.38 -1.23 19.77
C SER A 246 -28.88 -2.63 19.42
N TRP A 247 -29.08 -3.49 20.42
CA TRP A 247 -29.60 -4.82 20.18
C TRP A 247 -31.04 -4.78 19.65
N TRP A 248 -31.92 -3.96 20.24
CA TRP A 248 -33.29 -3.80 19.74
C TRP A 248 -33.34 -3.23 18.33
N ASP A 249 -32.51 -2.22 18.06
CA ASP A 249 -32.44 -1.56 16.76
C ASP A 249 -31.98 -2.53 15.67
N TYR A 250 -30.75 -3.05 15.79
CA TYR A 250 -30.14 -3.93 14.79
C TYR A 250 -30.86 -5.26 14.63
N ARG A 251 -31.58 -5.73 15.65
CA ARG A 251 -32.38 -6.95 15.55
C ARG A 251 -33.67 -6.77 14.73
N SER A 252 -34.10 -5.53 14.50
CA SER A 252 -35.32 -5.23 13.74
C SER A 252 -35.28 -5.84 12.33
N ILE A 253 -34.10 -5.95 11.71
CA ILE A 253 -33.94 -6.58 10.38
C ILE A 253 -34.20 -8.10 10.38
N TYR A 254 -34.10 -8.77 11.54
CA TYR A 254 -34.18 -10.23 11.63
C TYR A 254 -35.49 -10.76 12.20
N SER A 255 -36.23 -9.97 12.99
CA SER A 255 -37.33 -10.50 13.80
C SER A 255 -38.63 -9.69 13.83
N ASN A 256 -38.89 -8.78 12.89
CA ASN A 256 -40.04 -7.86 12.89
C ASN A 256 -40.26 -7.19 14.26
N ASN A 257 -39.16 -6.89 14.95
CA ASN A 257 -39.17 -6.19 16.22
C ASN A 257 -39.38 -4.68 16.02
N ASP A 258 -39.21 -4.16 14.80
CA ASP A 258 -39.64 -2.83 14.32
C ASP A 258 -39.22 -1.63 15.22
N PHE A 259 -37.98 -1.65 15.74
CA PHE A 259 -37.37 -0.60 16.57
C PHE A 259 -36.19 0.15 15.91
N GLY A 260 -36.10 0.17 14.58
CA GLY A 260 -34.96 0.74 13.83
C GLY A 260 -34.73 2.26 13.91
N ARG A 261 -35.19 2.93 14.99
CA ARG A 261 -35.01 4.39 15.19
C ARG A 261 -34.22 4.74 16.47
N LEU A 262 -33.67 3.78 17.17
CA LEU A 262 -32.94 4.00 18.41
C LEU A 262 -31.49 4.47 18.14
N ILE A 263 -30.82 3.91 17.12
CA ILE A 263 -29.42 4.21 16.77
C ILE A 263 -29.36 5.03 15.47
N GLN A 264 -29.24 6.35 15.60
CA GLN A 264 -29.20 7.24 14.43
C GLN A 264 -27.84 7.35 13.76
N TYR A 265 -26.81 7.70 14.54
CA TYR A 265 -25.46 7.94 14.01
C TYR A 265 -24.40 7.85 15.10
N TYR A 266 -23.15 7.83 14.64
CA TYR A 266 -21.94 7.71 15.43
C TYR A 266 -21.03 8.92 15.22
N TYR A 267 -20.27 9.27 16.25
CA TYR A 267 -19.32 10.38 16.22
C TYR A 267 -18.13 10.08 17.12
N LYS A 268 -17.08 10.91 17.04
CA LYS A 268 -15.98 10.88 17.99
C LYS A 268 -16.19 11.94 19.08
N ARG A 269 -15.77 11.62 20.29
CA ARG A 269 -15.85 12.51 21.44
C ARG A 269 -14.54 12.49 22.19
N PHE A 270 -14.09 13.65 22.66
CA PHE A 270 -13.03 13.70 23.66
C PHE A 270 -13.63 13.35 25.02
N ASP A 271 -13.22 12.23 25.60
CA ASP A 271 -13.60 11.83 26.94
C ASP A 271 -12.58 12.29 27.98
N PRO A 272 -12.96 13.19 28.90
CA PRO A 272 -12.08 13.62 29.98
C PRO A 272 -12.02 12.63 31.17
N LEU A 273 -12.86 11.59 31.21
CA LEU A 273 -13.06 10.74 32.39
C LEU A 273 -12.09 9.56 32.43
N GLU A 274 -11.85 8.94 31.29
CA GLU A 274 -10.98 7.76 31.16
C GLU A 274 -9.51 8.15 30.99
N ALA A 275 -8.64 7.44 31.74
CA ALA A 275 -7.18 7.45 31.62
C ALA A 275 -6.45 8.83 31.58
N GLY A 276 -7.13 9.92 31.96
CA GLY A 276 -6.59 11.28 31.96
C GLY A 276 -6.86 12.07 30.69
N GLY A 277 -7.87 11.68 29.90
CA GLY A 277 -8.32 12.35 28.70
C GLY A 277 -7.92 11.61 27.42
N GLU A 278 -8.88 11.10 26.66
CA GLU A 278 -8.66 10.47 25.36
C GLU A 278 -9.78 10.72 24.36
N TRP A 279 -9.56 10.39 23.09
CA TRP A 279 -10.61 10.43 22.07
C TRP A 279 -11.26 9.05 21.98
N ASP A 280 -12.58 9.03 22.11
CA ASP A 280 -13.40 7.87 21.84
C ASP A 280 -14.03 8.02 20.46
N TYR A 281 -13.87 7.00 19.64
CA TYR A 281 -14.44 6.87 18.32
C TYR A 281 -15.67 5.96 18.37
N GLN A 282 -16.57 6.13 17.41
CA GLN A 282 -17.76 5.29 17.24
C GLN A 282 -18.72 5.36 18.44
N ILE A 283 -18.85 6.54 19.04
CA ILE A 283 -19.81 6.78 20.12
C ILE A 283 -21.18 7.04 19.49
N PRO A 284 -22.22 6.23 19.80
CA PRO A 284 -23.55 6.46 19.24
C PRO A 284 -24.16 7.71 19.88
N TRP A 285 -24.85 8.51 19.09
CA TRP A 285 -25.57 9.71 19.56
C TRP A 285 -26.51 9.43 20.72
N VAL A 286 -27.17 8.27 20.70
CA VAL A 286 -28.11 7.89 21.76
C VAL A 286 -27.45 7.81 23.13
N GLN A 287 -26.15 7.53 23.22
CA GLN A 287 -25.43 7.53 24.50
C GLN A 287 -25.43 8.93 25.15
N ARG A 288 -25.32 9.99 24.35
CA ARG A 288 -25.43 11.38 24.83
C ARG A 288 -26.85 11.70 25.27
N GLU A 289 -27.86 11.27 24.51
CA GLU A 289 -29.25 11.52 24.85
C GLU A 289 -29.62 10.81 26.15
N LEU A 290 -29.26 9.54 26.28
CA LEU A 290 -29.41 8.79 27.52
C LEU A 290 -28.70 9.50 28.68
N ALA A 291 -27.49 10.02 28.48
CA ALA A 291 -26.81 10.78 29.54
C ALA A 291 -27.58 12.04 29.95
N ILE A 292 -28.23 12.73 29.02
CA ILE A 292 -29.05 13.92 29.29
C ILE A 292 -30.33 13.53 30.04
N TYR A 293 -31.08 12.55 29.55
CA TYR A 293 -32.37 12.15 30.14
C TYR A 293 -32.22 11.36 31.44
N MET A 294 -31.06 10.74 31.68
CA MET A 294 -30.73 10.12 32.97
C MET A 294 -30.07 11.09 33.96
N ASP A 295 -30.05 12.40 33.69
CA ASP A 295 -29.37 13.41 34.53
C ASP A 295 -27.93 13.03 34.93
N THR A 296 -27.19 12.41 34.00
CA THR A 296 -25.84 11.90 34.27
C THR A 296 -24.86 13.06 34.42
N ASP A 297 -24.11 13.08 35.52
CA ASP A 297 -23.01 14.01 35.68
C ASP A 297 -21.86 13.59 34.77
N THR A 298 -21.78 14.21 33.60
CA THR A 298 -20.77 13.90 32.57
C THR A 298 -19.34 14.28 32.97
N LEU A 299 -19.11 14.90 34.13
CA LEU A 299 -17.78 15.15 34.69
C LEU A 299 -17.32 14.04 35.64
N THR A 300 -18.22 13.19 36.11
CA THR A 300 -17.89 12.06 37.00
C THR A 300 -18.35 10.71 36.45
N GLY A 301 -19.24 10.71 35.47
CA GLY A 301 -19.89 9.53 34.90
C GLY A 301 -20.97 8.92 35.80
N ASN A 302 -21.38 9.64 36.86
CA ASN A 302 -22.36 9.16 37.83
C ASN A 302 -23.79 9.42 37.35
N THR A 303 -24.60 8.39 37.46
CA THR A 303 -26.04 8.41 37.18
C THR A 303 -26.76 7.90 38.42
N ASN A 304 -27.80 8.60 38.87
CA ASN A 304 -28.64 8.07 39.93
C ASN A 304 -29.45 6.89 39.37
N PHE A 305 -29.55 5.81 40.14
CA PHE A 305 -30.16 4.58 39.64
C PHE A 305 -31.63 4.74 39.24
N PHE A 306 -32.37 5.63 39.92
CA PHE A 306 -33.78 5.91 39.61
C PHE A 306 -33.97 6.67 38.29
N ASP A 307 -32.96 7.44 37.87
CA ASP A 307 -33.03 8.25 36.64
C ASP A 307 -32.77 7.37 35.39
N ILE A 308 -32.36 6.10 35.58
CA ILE A 308 -32.12 5.15 34.48
C ILE A 308 -33.44 4.82 33.77
N ASN A 309 -34.54 4.65 34.51
CA ASN A 309 -35.83 4.32 33.93
C ASN A 309 -36.32 5.46 33.03
N ASP A 310 -36.35 6.68 33.57
CA ASP A 310 -36.74 7.91 32.86
C ASP A 310 -35.91 8.07 31.57
N GLY A 311 -34.60 7.81 31.64
CA GLY A 311 -33.73 7.83 30.46
C GLY A 311 -34.14 6.89 29.34
N PHE A 312 -34.55 5.66 29.67
CA PHE A 312 -35.04 4.70 28.67
C PHE A 312 -36.38 5.16 28.06
N GLU A 313 -37.32 5.55 28.91
CA GLU A 313 -38.69 5.90 28.51
C GLU A 313 -38.72 7.19 27.68
N ASP A 314 -38.01 8.22 28.10
CA ASP A 314 -37.97 9.51 27.41
C ASP A 314 -37.25 9.41 26.07
N VAL A 315 -36.11 8.71 26.00
CA VAL A 315 -35.38 8.53 24.73
C VAL A 315 -36.20 7.68 23.76
N ALA A 316 -36.87 6.62 24.21
CA ALA A 316 -37.77 5.84 23.35
C ALA A 316 -38.96 6.69 22.85
N SER A 317 -39.56 7.49 23.73
CA SER A 317 -40.70 8.37 23.43
C SER A 317 -40.38 9.39 22.35
N ILE A 318 -39.21 10.04 22.39
CA ILE A 318 -38.79 10.97 21.31
C ILE A 318 -38.48 10.26 19.98
N ARG A 319 -38.43 8.93 19.96
CA ARG A 319 -38.35 8.11 18.75
C ARG A 319 -39.70 7.54 18.31
N GLY A 320 -40.77 7.83 19.05
CA GLY A 320 -42.12 7.36 18.76
C GLY A 320 -42.40 5.95 19.25
N TYR A 321 -41.58 5.41 20.15
CA TYR A 321 -41.77 4.13 20.83
C TYR A 321 -42.26 4.33 22.26
N GLU A 322 -42.85 3.30 22.85
CA GLU A 322 -43.27 3.30 24.25
C GLU A 322 -42.49 2.21 24.98
N PHE A 323 -41.69 2.57 25.96
CA PHE A 323 -40.90 1.61 26.73
C PHE A 323 -41.38 1.68 28.19
N ASP A 324 -41.40 0.54 28.86
CA ASP A 324 -41.68 0.41 30.30
C ASP A 324 -40.39 -0.07 30.99
N ALA A 325 -39.74 0.84 31.71
CA ALA A 325 -38.48 0.57 32.40
C ALA A 325 -38.70 0.48 33.91
N ASN A 326 -38.31 -0.64 34.51
CA ASN A 326 -38.52 -0.86 35.94
C ASN A 326 -37.25 -1.35 36.62
N ASP A 327 -36.90 -0.67 37.71
CA ASP A 327 -35.73 -0.96 38.50
C ASP A 327 -36.06 -1.84 39.72
N TYR A 328 -35.18 -2.79 40.03
CA TYR A 328 -35.38 -3.73 41.13
C TYR A 328 -34.08 -4.04 41.88
N PHE A 329 -34.18 -3.95 43.22
CA PHE A 329 -33.14 -4.31 44.20
C PHE A 329 -33.54 -5.52 45.05
N THR A 330 -34.40 -6.38 44.49
CA THR A 330 -34.79 -7.63 45.15
C THR A 330 -35.04 -8.70 44.10
N PHE A 331 -34.67 -9.94 44.44
CA PHE A 331 -34.83 -11.11 43.54
C PHE A 331 -34.11 -10.93 42.20
N GLU A 332 -33.00 -10.20 42.22
CA GLU A 332 -32.21 -9.73 41.09
C GLU A 332 -31.82 -10.89 40.17
N TRP A 333 -31.27 -11.97 40.75
CA TRP A 333 -30.91 -13.16 39.98
C TRP A 333 -32.11 -13.85 39.32
N THR A 334 -33.29 -13.81 39.95
CA THR A 334 -34.49 -14.43 39.37
C THR A 334 -35.03 -13.58 38.24
N ARG A 335 -35.03 -12.26 38.40
CA ARG A 335 -35.46 -11.29 37.39
C ARG A 335 -34.55 -11.27 36.17
N LEU A 336 -33.23 -11.22 36.39
CA LEU A 336 -32.23 -11.32 35.34
C LEU A 336 -32.48 -12.54 34.45
N LYS A 337 -32.63 -13.71 35.07
CA LYS A 337 -32.92 -14.93 34.30
C LYS A 337 -34.26 -14.85 33.57
N GLY A 338 -35.30 -14.31 34.20
CA GLY A 338 -36.62 -14.14 33.59
C GLY A 338 -36.56 -13.30 32.31
N GLU A 339 -35.85 -12.16 32.35
CA GLU A 339 -35.67 -11.31 31.16
C GLU A 339 -34.87 -12.02 30.06
N ILE A 340 -33.75 -12.67 30.40
CA ILE A 340 -32.95 -13.42 29.43
C ILE A 340 -33.76 -14.58 28.81
N ASP A 341 -34.50 -15.34 29.62
CA ASP A 341 -35.36 -16.45 29.16
C ASP A 341 -36.52 -15.94 28.28
N ASP A 342 -36.99 -14.73 28.53
CA ASP A 342 -37.95 -14.02 27.68
C ASP A 342 -37.28 -13.33 26.47
N ASN A 343 -36.01 -13.62 26.20
CA ASN A 343 -35.22 -13.08 25.09
C ASN A 343 -35.02 -11.57 25.13
N ARG A 344 -34.85 -10.96 26.32
CA ARG A 344 -34.62 -9.51 26.46
C ARG A 344 -33.30 -9.22 27.20
N PRO A 345 -32.46 -8.31 26.67
CA PRO A 345 -31.35 -7.75 27.44
C PRO A 345 -31.89 -6.87 28.57
N LEU A 346 -31.05 -6.63 29.58
CA LEU A 346 -31.37 -5.77 30.71
C LEU A 346 -30.13 -5.03 31.21
N ILE A 347 -30.30 -4.01 32.05
CA ILE A 347 -29.18 -3.47 32.82
C ILE A 347 -28.96 -4.36 34.04
N ALA A 348 -27.73 -4.82 34.22
CA ALA A 348 -27.28 -5.44 35.46
C ALA A 348 -26.32 -4.49 36.15
N SER A 349 -26.70 -4.04 37.35
CA SER A 349 -25.84 -3.20 38.17
C SER A 349 -25.04 -4.03 39.15
N ILE A 350 -23.75 -3.72 39.19
CA ILE A 350 -22.81 -4.18 40.21
C ILE A 350 -22.44 -2.97 41.08
N PRO A 351 -21.84 -3.15 42.28
CA PRO A 351 -21.58 -2.02 43.18
C PRO A 351 -20.85 -0.85 42.50
N ASN A 352 -21.51 0.32 42.44
CA ASN A 352 -21.04 1.56 41.79
C ASN A 352 -20.85 1.47 40.25
N HIS A 353 -21.52 0.55 39.55
CA HIS A 353 -21.39 0.42 38.10
C HIS A 353 -22.61 -0.23 37.45
N SER A 354 -22.93 0.19 36.23
CA SER A 354 -23.98 -0.39 35.39
C SER A 354 -23.38 -1.09 34.18
N THR A 355 -23.91 -2.26 33.84
CA THR A 355 -23.47 -3.07 32.70
C THR A 355 -24.68 -3.54 31.89
N CYS A 356 -24.47 -3.88 30.61
CA CYS A 356 -25.53 -4.46 29.78
C CYS A 356 -25.44 -5.99 29.84
N CYS A 357 -26.47 -6.63 30.40
CA CYS A 357 -26.53 -8.08 30.53
C CYS A 357 -27.24 -8.72 29.33
N ILE A 358 -26.63 -9.76 28.78
CA ILE A 358 -27.07 -10.45 27.56
C ILE A 358 -27.19 -11.97 27.73
N GLY A 359 -26.87 -12.50 28.92
CA GLY A 359 -26.93 -13.93 29.16
C GLY A 359 -26.63 -14.32 30.60
N TYR A 360 -26.78 -15.61 30.89
CA TYR A 360 -26.42 -16.19 32.18
C TYR A 360 -25.99 -17.66 32.05
N ASN A 361 -25.33 -18.17 33.09
CA ASN A 361 -24.97 -19.57 33.24
C ASN A 361 -25.36 -20.04 34.64
N ASN A 362 -26.47 -20.78 34.73
CA ASN A 362 -27.01 -21.24 36.01
C ASN A 362 -26.20 -22.39 36.61
N SER A 363 -25.39 -23.11 35.81
CA SER A 363 -24.53 -24.16 36.33
C SER A 363 -23.36 -23.59 37.12
N THR A 364 -22.91 -22.38 36.79
CA THR A 364 -21.77 -21.71 37.40
C THR A 364 -22.17 -20.50 38.24
N ASN A 365 -23.44 -20.09 38.26
CA ASN A 365 -23.95 -18.89 38.94
C ASN A 365 -23.33 -17.58 38.41
N HIS A 366 -23.13 -17.46 37.09
CA HIS A 366 -22.58 -16.23 36.48
C HIS A 366 -23.56 -15.60 35.49
N PHE A 367 -23.54 -14.28 35.35
CA PHE A 367 -24.22 -13.54 34.28
C PHE A 367 -23.20 -12.94 33.31
N ALA A 368 -23.57 -12.85 32.03
CA ALA A 368 -22.73 -12.37 30.93
C ALA A 368 -23.05 -10.91 30.64
N ASN A 369 -22.04 -10.05 30.75
CA ASN A 369 -22.19 -8.62 30.64
C ASN A 369 -21.21 -8.01 29.66
N HIS A 370 -21.67 -7.02 28.91
CA HIS A 370 -20.79 -5.99 28.38
C HIS A 370 -20.48 -5.01 29.50
N TYR A 371 -19.23 -5.04 29.97
CA TYR A 371 -18.70 -3.95 30.80
C TYR A 371 -18.62 -2.70 29.93
N THR A 372 -18.53 -1.51 30.52
CA THR A 372 -18.53 -0.26 29.72
C THR A 372 -17.15 0.20 29.29
N HIS A 373 -16.08 -0.42 29.80
CA HIS A 373 -14.68 -0.02 29.55
C HIS A 373 -13.80 -1.18 29.00
N GLN A 374 -14.42 -2.27 28.53
CA GLN A 374 -13.71 -3.41 27.91
C GLN A 374 -14.58 -4.20 26.93
N GLY A 375 -14.09 -4.38 25.69
CA GLY A 375 -14.88 -4.91 24.57
C GLY A 375 -15.39 -6.35 24.70
N ASN A 376 -14.70 -7.21 25.47
CA ASN A 376 -15.07 -8.62 25.61
C ASN A 376 -16.15 -8.82 26.67
N ILE A 377 -17.05 -9.80 26.44
CA ILE A 377 -18.03 -10.24 27.42
C ILE A 377 -17.33 -10.70 28.70
N VAL A 378 -17.86 -10.24 29.83
CA VAL A 378 -17.36 -10.57 31.16
C VAL A 378 -18.43 -11.34 31.90
N TRP A 379 -18.02 -12.47 32.43
CA TRP A 379 -18.85 -13.35 33.22
C TRP A 379 -18.63 -13.07 34.69
N THR A 380 -19.67 -12.58 35.36
CA THR A 380 -19.61 -12.08 36.73
C THR A 380 -20.45 -12.97 37.64
N HIS A 381 -19.97 -13.31 38.83
CA HIS A 381 -20.72 -14.14 39.77
C HIS A 381 -22.00 -13.42 40.24
N LYS A 382 -23.11 -14.14 40.34
CA LYS A 382 -24.45 -13.57 40.65
C LYS A 382 -24.51 -12.75 41.95
N ASP A 383 -23.62 -13.03 42.90
CA ASP A 383 -23.60 -12.35 44.21
C ASP A 383 -22.95 -10.96 44.14
N GLU A 384 -22.49 -10.53 42.96
CA GLU A 384 -22.15 -9.13 42.68
C GLU A 384 -23.32 -8.29 42.17
N LEU A 385 -24.46 -8.92 41.86
CA LEU A 385 -25.61 -8.21 41.35
C LEU A 385 -26.23 -7.37 42.48
N ASP A 386 -26.15 -6.03 42.38
CA ASP A 386 -26.73 -5.08 43.36
C ASP A 386 -28.12 -4.61 42.92
N GLY A 387 -28.44 -4.72 41.62
CA GLY A 387 -29.76 -4.36 41.07
C GLY A 387 -29.89 -4.70 39.59
N VAL A 388 -31.12 -4.65 39.09
CA VAL A 388 -31.46 -4.84 37.68
C VAL A 388 -32.44 -3.77 37.19
N VAL A 389 -32.36 -3.40 35.92
CA VAL A 389 -33.40 -2.60 35.24
C VAL A 389 -33.96 -3.42 34.08
N GLU A 390 -35.22 -3.86 34.23
CA GLU A 390 -35.99 -4.51 33.17
C GLU A 390 -36.48 -3.45 32.19
N VAL A 391 -36.30 -3.67 30.88
CA VAL A 391 -36.71 -2.72 29.84
C VAL A 391 -37.60 -3.45 28.85
N LYS A 392 -38.90 -3.10 28.86
CA LYS A 392 -39.92 -3.76 28.05
C LYS A 392 -40.38 -2.81 26.96
N PRO A 393 -40.05 -3.08 25.69
CA PRO A 393 -40.48 -2.20 24.62
C PRO A 393 -41.88 -2.55 24.14
N GLU A 394 -42.65 -1.53 23.79
CA GLU A 394 -43.98 -1.57 23.23
C GLU A 394 -44.09 -0.60 22.02
N ASN A 395 -45.20 -0.68 21.29
CA ASN A 395 -45.49 0.16 20.11
C ASN A 395 -44.39 0.14 19.03
N ASN A 396 -44.05 -1.06 18.55
CA ASN A 396 -43.06 -1.25 17.49
C ASN A 396 -43.64 -0.88 16.11
N ASN A 397 -43.27 0.29 15.60
CA ASN A 397 -43.78 0.84 14.34
C ASN A 397 -42.67 1.35 13.40
N GLY A 398 -41.41 1.03 13.67
CA GLY A 398 -40.28 1.28 12.76
C GLY A 398 -40.11 0.17 11.71
N GLN A 399 -38.95 0.16 11.05
CA GLN A 399 -38.49 -0.95 10.21
C GLN A 399 -37.00 -1.15 10.39
N GLY A 400 -36.49 -2.36 10.16
CA GLY A 400 -35.03 -2.58 10.11
C GLY A 400 -34.38 -2.00 8.85
N ILE A 401 -33.24 -1.32 9.02
CA ILE A 401 -32.29 -1.00 7.94
C ILE A 401 -30.87 -1.16 8.45
N THR A 402 -29.96 -1.69 7.65
CA THR A 402 -28.55 -1.86 8.04
C THR A 402 -27.64 -1.77 6.83
N LEU A 403 -26.69 -0.84 6.86
CA LEU A 403 -25.65 -0.67 5.86
C LEU A 403 -24.75 -1.91 5.82
N THR A 404 -24.57 -2.46 4.63
CA THR A 404 -23.72 -3.63 4.38
C THR A 404 -22.46 -3.29 3.61
N TYR A 405 -22.40 -2.14 2.92
CA TYR A 405 -21.17 -1.61 2.31
C TYR A 405 -21.30 -0.11 1.98
N PRO A 406 -20.25 0.72 2.22
CA PRO A 406 -19.02 0.38 2.95
C PRO A 406 -19.33 0.12 4.44
N VAL A 407 -18.67 -0.87 5.04
CA VAL A 407 -18.89 -1.22 6.46
C VAL A 407 -18.07 -0.29 7.37
N GLY A 408 -16.91 0.15 6.89
CA GLY A 408 -15.89 0.89 7.63
C GLY A 408 -15.19 0.05 8.70
N ASP A 409 -14.25 0.66 9.42
CA ASP A 409 -13.58 0.04 10.56
C ASP A 409 -14.54 -0.03 11.76
N THR A 410 -15.12 -1.20 12.02
CA THR A 410 -16.03 -1.43 13.16
C THR A 410 -15.32 -1.93 14.42
N ASN A 411 -13.98 -1.96 14.43
CA ASN A 411 -13.25 -2.39 15.61
C ASN A 411 -13.43 -1.37 16.75
N TYR A 412 -13.43 -1.88 17.99
CA TYR A 412 -13.58 -1.07 19.19
C TYR A 412 -12.61 0.12 19.21
N ASN A 413 -13.19 1.32 19.16
CA ASN A 413 -12.54 2.63 19.28
C ASN A 413 -11.42 2.83 18.24
N ALA A 414 -11.61 2.31 17.01
CA ALA A 414 -10.60 2.27 15.94
C ALA A 414 -10.89 3.19 14.75
N THR A 415 -9.79 3.59 14.10
CA THR A 415 -9.70 4.39 12.88
C THR A 415 -8.68 3.72 11.96
N GLY A 416 -9.04 3.46 10.69
CA GLY A 416 -8.04 3.16 9.66
C GLY A 416 -7.96 1.73 9.10
N ASN A 417 -8.83 0.80 9.51
CA ASN A 417 -8.98 -0.51 8.82
C ASN A 417 -10.23 -0.60 7.93
N GLY A 418 -10.90 0.52 7.66
CA GLY A 418 -12.06 0.57 6.78
C GLY A 418 -11.68 0.54 5.30
N GLU A 419 -12.69 0.56 4.44
CA GLU A 419 -12.50 0.66 2.99
C GLU A 419 -11.81 1.99 2.61
N ILE A 420 -11.10 2.00 1.48
CA ILE A 420 -10.48 3.20 0.90
C ILE A 420 -11.16 3.45 -0.43
N PHE A 421 -11.75 4.64 -0.58
CA PHE A 421 -12.41 5.11 -1.78
C PHE A 421 -11.59 6.23 -2.41
N TYR A 422 -11.60 6.30 -3.74
CA TYR A 422 -10.90 7.33 -4.49
C TYR A 422 -11.90 8.37 -5.03
N PRO A 423 -11.60 9.68 -4.90
CA PRO A 423 -12.41 10.72 -5.50
C PRO A 423 -12.59 10.54 -7.01
N GLY A 424 -13.81 10.76 -7.51
CA GLY A 424 -14.14 10.62 -8.93
C GLY A 424 -14.47 9.20 -9.40
N GLU A 425 -14.24 8.18 -8.57
CA GLU A 425 -14.63 6.80 -8.87
C GLU A 425 -16.06 6.49 -8.41
N GLU A 426 -16.68 5.48 -9.03
CA GLU A 426 -18.02 4.99 -8.69
C GLU A 426 -17.92 3.75 -7.79
N TYR A 427 -18.63 3.77 -6.66
CA TYR A 427 -18.76 2.67 -5.71
C TYR A 427 -20.23 2.37 -5.44
N ASN A 428 -20.57 1.12 -5.15
CA ASN A 428 -21.93 0.75 -4.78
C ASN A 428 -22.12 0.84 -3.28
N ILE A 429 -23.05 1.67 -2.81
CA ILE A 429 -23.54 1.63 -1.43
C ILE A 429 -24.62 0.55 -1.34
N THR A 430 -24.51 -0.37 -0.37
CA THR A 430 -25.49 -1.46 -0.19
C THR A 430 -26.00 -1.52 1.23
N TRP A 431 -27.25 -1.97 1.39
CA TRP A 431 -27.87 -2.15 2.69
C TRP A 431 -28.94 -3.25 2.68
N ASP A 432 -29.10 -3.88 3.83
CA ASP A 432 -30.24 -4.75 4.13
C ASP A 432 -31.41 -3.90 4.65
N TYR A 433 -32.63 -4.28 4.31
CA TYR A 433 -33.85 -3.59 4.73
C TYR A 433 -35.03 -4.53 4.90
N GLU A 434 -36.00 -4.11 5.70
CA GLU A 434 -37.26 -4.83 5.88
C GLU A 434 -38.28 -4.47 4.78
N THR A 435 -38.92 -5.48 4.20
CA THR A 435 -39.82 -5.32 3.04
C THR A 435 -41.31 -5.17 3.41
N THR A 436 -41.63 -5.04 4.71
CA THR A 436 -43.02 -5.06 5.20
C THR A 436 -43.84 -3.84 4.79
N ILE A 437 -43.21 -2.67 4.66
CA ILE A 437 -43.79 -1.41 4.24
C ILE A 437 -42.98 -0.88 3.04
N PRO A 438 -43.64 -0.52 1.92
CA PRO A 438 -42.96 0.17 0.82
C PRO A 438 -42.37 1.50 1.31
N SER A 439 -41.09 1.71 1.02
CA SER A 439 -40.33 2.81 1.59
C SER A 439 -39.24 3.33 0.63
N THR A 440 -38.74 4.53 0.90
CA THR A 440 -37.65 5.19 0.17
C THR A 440 -36.48 5.47 1.10
N THR A 441 -35.27 5.38 0.57
CA THR A 441 -34.05 5.61 1.33
C THR A 441 -33.41 6.94 0.93
N THR A 442 -33.07 7.77 1.91
CA THR A 442 -32.16 8.90 1.72
C THR A 442 -30.77 8.50 2.22
N ILE A 443 -29.74 8.72 1.40
CA ILE A 443 -28.36 8.34 1.71
C ILE A 443 -27.56 9.61 1.91
N TYR A 444 -26.82 9.66 3.00
CA TYR A 444 -25.93 10.74 3.36
C TYR A 444 -24.50 10.24 3.45
N PHE A 445 -23.56 11.16 3.26
CA PHE A 445 -22.18 10.96 3.68
C PHE A 445 -21.73 12.08 4.61
N ASN A 446 -20.73 11.76 5.42
CA ASN A 446 -20.07 12.70 6.31
C ASN A 446 -18.56 12.51 6.18
N THR A 447 -17.81 13.61 6.19
CA THR A 447 -16.34 13.64 6.09
C THR A 447 -15.65 13.91 7.42
N LYS A 448 -16.41 14.16 8.50
CA LYS A 448 -15.92 14.52 9.82
C LYS A 448 -16.62 13.72 10.90
N SER A 449 -15.84 13.17 11.82
CA SER A 449 -16.38 12.51 12.99
C SER A 449 -16.78 13.46 14.13
N ASN A 450 -16.65 14.79 13.97
CA ASN A 450 -16.69 15.78 15.07
C ASN A 450 -18.10 16.24 15.51
N GLY A 451 -19.15 15.49 15.17
CA GLY A 451 -20.49 15.68 15.71
C GLY A 451 -21.45 16.37 14.75
N GLY A 452 -22.21 15.54 14.04
CA GLY A 452 -23.38 15.93 13.27
C GLY A 452 -23.83 14.80 12.35
N PHE A 453 -25.12 14.51 12.34
CA PHE A 453 -25.77 13.74 11.27
C PHE A 453 -26.05 14.71 10.13
N PHE A 454 -25.72 14.32 8.88
CA PHE A 454 -26.01 15.06 7.63
C PHE A 454 -25.13 16.28 7.33
N GLU A 455 -23.90 16.05 6.86
CA GLU A 455 -23.20 17.12 6.13
C GLU A 455 -23.76 17.22 4.70
N GLU A 456 -23.79 16.11 3.96
CA GLU A 456 -24.17 16.10 2.54
C GLU A 456 -25.01 14.87 2.19
N ALA A 457 -26.08 15.07 1.42
CA ALA A 457 -26.86 13.97 0.86
C ALA A 457 -26.22 13.48 -0.43
N ILE A 458 -26.01 12.17 -0.54
CA ILE A 458 -25.66 11.50 -1.80
C ILE A 458 -26.90 11.49 -2.69
N VAL A 459 -28.02 11.04 -2.13
CA VAL A 459 -29.30 10.93 -2.84
C VAL A 459 -30.47 11.08 -1.87
N TYR A 460 -31.52 11.73 -2.32
CA TYR A 460 -32.80 11.83 -1.62
C TYR A 460 -33.82 10.86 -2.23
N ASP A 461 -34.59 10.19 -1.37
CA ASP A 461 -35.74 9.36 -1.75
C ASP A 461 -35.46 8.35 -2.88
N THR A 462 -34.30 7.69 -2.86
CA THR A 462 -34.05 6.54 -3.75
C THR A 462 -34.96 5.38 -3.37
N ASP A 463 -35.28 4.50 -4.32
CA ASP A 463 -36.00 3.27 -4.03
C ASP A 463 -35.24 2.50 -2.93
N ASN A 464 -35.97 2.00 -1.93
CA ASN A 464 -35.37 1.15 -0.90
C ASN A 464 -35.21 -0.29 -1.46
N ASP A 465 -34.26 -0.47 -2.35
CA ASP A 465 -33.99 -1.74 -3.06
C ASP A 465 -32.65 -2.41 -2.66
N GLY A 466 -31.90 -1.77 -1.74
CA GLY A 466 -30.69 -2.29 -1.13
C GLY A 466 -29.39 -1.90 -1.85
N LEU A 467 -29.45 -1.04 -2.87
CA LEU A 467 -28.29 -0.66 -3.68
C LEU A 467 -28.39 0.79 -4.18
N HIS A 468 -27.29 1.53 -4.11
CA HIS A 468 -27.17 2.81 -4.80
C HIS A 468 -25.75 3.02 -5.34
N PRO A 469 -25.55 3.22 -6.65
CA PRO A 469 -24.25 3.62 -7.20
C PRO A 469 -23.94 5.07 -6.79
N TRP A 470 -22.76 5.28 -6.22
CA TRP A 470 -22.29 6.56 -5.71
C TRP A 470 -20.99 6.96 -6.41
N MET A 471 -21.01 8.10 -7.10
CA MET A 471 -19.80 8.77 -7.55
C MET A 471 -19.19 9.56 -6.39
N VAL A 472 -18.01 9.17 -5.93
CA VAL A 472 -17.33 9.82 -4.81
C VAL A 472 -16.94 11.24 -5.23
N PRO A 473 -17.32 12.28 -4.48
CA PRO A 473 -17.04 13.66 -4.90
C PRO A 473 -15.54 13.97 -4.93
N THR A 474 -15.14 14.89 -5.82
CA THR A 474 -13.75 15.37 -5.92
C THR A 474 -13.48 16.58 -5.04
N GLY A 475 -12.21 16.82 -4.72
CA GLY A 475 -11.75 18.03 -4.03
C GLY A 475 -11.65 17.93 -2.50
N PHE A 476 -11.71 16.72 -1.93
CA PHE A 476 -11.39 16.46 -0.53
C PHE A 476 -10.95 15.01 -0.31
N GLY A 477 -10.30 14.75 0.82
CA GLY A 477 -10.25 13.43 1.43
C GLY A 477 -10.34 13.50 2.95
N SER A 478 -10.62 12.35 3.56
CA SER A 478 -10.79 12.18 4.99
C SER A 478 -10.70 10.71 5.37
N ASP A 479 -10.12 10.41 6.53
CA ASP A 479 -10.06 9.09 7.16
C ASP A 479 -11.22 8.83 8.15
N GLU A 480 -12.19 9.74 8.19
CA GLU A 480 -13.32 9.73 9.13
C GLU A 480 -14.67 9.64 8.42
N CYS A 481 -14.70 9.13 7.19
CA CYS A 481 -15.89 9.10 6.37
C CYS A 481 -16.91 8.07 6.87
N ARG A 482 -18.21 8.40 6.75
CA ARG A 482 -19.33 7.54 7.14
C ARG A 482 -20.50 7.67 6.17
N ILE A 483 -21.29 6.61 6.03
CA ILE A 483 -22.56 6.62 5.31
C ILE A 483 -23.71 6.60 6.31
N GLY A 484 -24.72 7.42 6.08
CA GLY A 484 -25.97 7.41 6.83
C GLY A 484 -27.16 7.09 5.94
N LEU A 485 -28.07 6.24 6.42
CA LEU A 485 -29.27 5.80 5.74
C LEU A 485 -30.50 6.23 6.53
N LEU A 486 -31.46 6.86 5.86
CA LEU A 486 -32.78 7.18 6.41
C LEU A 486 -33.84 6.53 5.57
N ASN A 487 -34.75 5.80 6.20
CA ASN A 487 -35.84 5.15 5.51
C ASN A 487 -37.17 5.82 5.82
N TYR A 488 -37.96 6.13 4.79
CA TYR A 488 -39.25 6.82 4.90
C TYR A 488 -40.38 6.04 4.23
N ASN A 489 -41.58 6.08 4.82
CA ASN A 489 -42.77 5.55 4.17
C ASN A 489 -43.32 6.52 3.11
N ALA A 490 -44.37 6.09 2.38
CA ALA A 490 -45.05 6.91 1.38
C ALA A 490 -45.72 8.20 1.92
N SER A 491 -45.88 8.34 3.23
CA SER A 491 -46.39 9.56 3.90
C SER A 491 -45.27 10.46 4.41
N SER A 492 -44.00 10.13 4.10
CA SER A 492 -42.78 10.78 4.60
C SER A 492 -42.58 10.66 6.12
N ASP A 493 -43.23 9.67 6.76
CA ASP A 493 -42.87 9.30 8.12
C ASP A 493 -41.58 8.48 8.09
N LEU A 494 -40.68 8.83 8.98
CA LEU A 494 -39.42 8.15 9.18
C LEU A 494 -39.64 6.78 9.84
N LEU A 495 -39.15 5.74 9.19
CA LEU A 495 -39.27 4.35 9.65
C LEU A 495 -38.00 3.86 10.34
N ALA A 496 -36.83 4.26 9.84
CA ALA A 496 -35.55 3.72 10.29
C ALA A 496 -34.36 4.65 10.05
N PHE A 497 -33.28 4.44 10.80
CA PHE A 497 -31.96 5.02 10.58
C PHE A 497 -30.87 3.96 10.63
N ASP A 498 -29.81 4.15 9.84
CA ASP A 498 -28.50 3.56 10.14
C ASP A 498 -27.39 4.55 9.77
N GLY A 499 -26.70 5.08 10.77
CA GLY A 499 -25.60 6.01 10.57
C GLY A 499 -24.22 5.37 10.38
N SER A 500 -24.14 4.04 10.27
CA SER A 500 -22.96 3.18 10.18
C SER A 500 -21.91 3.40 11.28
N GLN A 501 -21.53 2.33 11.98
CA GLN A 501 -20.55 2.40 13.06
C GLN A 501 -19.11 2.55 12.57
N GLY A 502 -18.77 1.96 11.41
CA GLY A 502 -17.41 1.99 10.91
C GLY A 502 -17.05 3.31 10.21
N MET A 503 -15.76 3.64 10.23
CA MET A 503 -15.21 4.73 9.41
C MET A 503 -14.48 4.15 8.21
N PHE A 504 -14.70 4.73 7.03
CA PHE A 504 -13.92 4.45 5.83
C PHE A 504 -13.11 5.70 5.45
N THR A 505 -12.19 5.54 4.50
CA THR A 505 -11.32 6.62 4.04
C THR A 505 -11.72 7.03 2.64
N ILE A 506 -11.86 8.32 2.39
CA ILE A 506 -11.77 8.89 1.04
C ILE A 506 -10.36 9.45 0.89
N TYR A 507 -9.61 8.94 -0.07
CA TYR A 507 -8.22 9.33 -0.28
C TYR A 507 -8.12 10.80 -0.69
N ASP A 508 -7.41 11.61 0.09
CA ASP A 508 -7.04 12.97 -0.30
C ASP A 508 -5.79 12.89 -1.19
N PRO A 509 -5.84 13.27 -2.48
CA PRO A 509 -4.62 13.34 -3.26
C PRO A 509 -3.68 14.35 -2.60
N PRO A 510 -2.44 13.95 -2.27
CA PRO A 510 -1.52 14.79 -1.52
C PRO A 510 -1.12 16.05 -2.28
N VAL A 511 -0.58 17.03 -1.56
CA VAL A 511 -0.07 18.28 -2.12
C VAL A 511 0.87 17.97 -3.29
N ILE A 512 0.48 18.37 -4.49
CA ILE A 512 1.24 18.13 -5.71
C ILE A 512 2.22 19.27 -5.92
N ASP A 513 3.50 18.96 -5.85
CA ASP A 513 4.57 19.94 -5.89
C ASP A 513 5.06 20.16 -7.34
N GLU A 514 5.13 21.40 -7.81
CA GLU A 514 5.54 21.69 -9.20
C GLU A 514 7.07 21.55 -9.42
N LEU A 515 7.49 20.83 -10.46
CA LEU A 515 8.88 20.69 -10.89
C LEU A 515 9.18 21.68 -12.01
N GLY A 516 9.98 22.71 -11.70
CA GLY A 516 10.50 23.64 -12.72
C GLY A 516 11.78 23.12 -13.38
N SER A 517 12.00 23.50 -14.63
CA SER A 517 13.08 23.06 -15.55
C SER A 517 14.54 23.31 -15.09
N TYR A 518 14.76 23.91 -13.91
CA TYR A 518 16.09 24.13 -13.32
C TYR A 518 16.21 23.78 -11.84
N ASN A 519 15.12 23.34 -11.21
CA ASN A 519 15.07 23.17 -9.75
C ASN A 519 15.04 21.69 -9.39
N THR A 520 16.14 21.20 -8.84
CA THR A 520 16.12 19.89 -8.18
C THR A 520 15.38 20.01 -6.85
N LYS A 521 14.36 19.18 -6.65
CA LYS A 521 13.64 19.06 -5.37
C LYS A 521 14.15 17.88 -4.56
N THR A 522 13.88 17.94 -3.25
CA THR A 522 14.15 16.84 -2.32
C THR A 522 12.82 16.19 -1.99
N THR A 523 12.76 14.87 -2.07
CA THR A 523 11.59 14.09 -1.63
C THR A 523 11.98 13.26 -0.42
N ASP A 524 11.21 13.42 0.66
CA ASP A 524 11.36 12.69 1.93
C ASP A 524 10.15 11.79 2.22
N TYR A 525 9.09 11.86 1.41
CA TYR A 525 7.83 11.16 1.57
C TYR A 525 7.75 9.92 0.68
N ASN A 526 6.97 8.91 1.10
CA ASN A 526 6.73 7.71 0.31
C ASN A 526 5.25 7.30 0.36
N PRO A 527 4.53 7.33 -0.78
CA PRO A 527 4.91 7.98 -2.03
C PRO A 527 4.99 9.51 -1.89
N ASP A 528 5.64 10.17 -2.85
CA ASP A 528 5.61 11.63 -3.02
C ASP A 528 5.13 11.99 -4.43
N TYR A 529 4.58 13.20 -4.58
CA TYR A 529 3.76 13.57 -5.73
C TYR A 529 4.13 14.94 -6.28
N PHE A 530 4.31 14.98 -7.59
CA PHE A 530 4.80 16.14 -8.31
C PHE A 530 4.01 16.36 -9.60
N GLN A 531 4.17 17.54 -10.19
CA GLN A 531 3.68 17.85 -11.53
C GLN A 531 4.69 18.65 -12.32
N PHE A 532 4.59 18.64 -13.64
CA PHE A 532 5.29 19.58 -14.51
C PHE A 532 4.46 19.87 -15.76
N ASP A 533 4.70 21.03 -16.35
CA ASP A 533 4.11 21.43 -17.62
C ASP A 533 5.09 21.10 -18.76
N LEU A 534 4.60 20.39 -19.76
CA LEU A 534 5.24 20.28 -21.07
C LEU A 534 4.69 21.42 -21.93
N ASP A 535 5.48 22.47 -22.13
CA ASP A 535 5.11 23.68 -22.87
C ASP A 535 6.14 24.08 -23.95
N GLU A 536 7.11 23.19 -24.21
CA GLU A 536 8.17 23.38 -25.19
C GLU A 536 8.21 22.23 -26.19
N ASN A 537 8.38 22.58 -27.47
CA ASN A 537 8.66 21.61 -28.54
C ASN A 537 10.13 21.20 -28.49
N ALA A 538 10.46 20.32 -27.56
CA ALA A 538 11.78 19.72 -27.39
C ALA A 538 11.67 18.43 -26.58
N TRP A 539 12.68 17.57 -26.67
CA TRP A 539 12.80 16.43 -25.77
C TRP A 539 12.99 16.89 -24.32
N CYS A 540 12.27 16.25 -23.40
CA CYS A 540 12.36 16.50 -21.98
C CYS A 540 12.44 15.20 -21.18
N ALA A 541 12.76 15.32 -19.89
CA ALA A 541 12.90 14.18 -19.01
C ALA A 541 12.56 14.54 -17.56
N VAL A 542 11.97 13.59 -16.83
CA VAL A 542 11.88 13.64 -15.37
C VAL A 542 12.70 12.51 -14.79
N GLY A 543 13.63 12.85 -13.90
CA GLY A 543 14.50 11.86 -13.27
C GLY A 543 14.60 12.02 -11.76
N ILE A 544 14.82 10.90 -11.07
CA ILE A 544 15.08 10.81 -9.64
C ILE A 544 16.41 10.09 -9.39
N ARG A 545 17.28 10.70 -8.57
CA ARG A 545 18.54 10.11 -8.10
C ARG A 545 18.41 9.59 -6.68
N ASN A 546 18.96 8.40 -6.48
CA ASN A 546 19.19 7.78 -5.17
C ASN A 546 20.41 8.41 -4.49
N MET A 547 20.28 8.88 -3.24
CA MET A 547 21.38 9.56 -2.51
C MET A 547 22.20 8.60 -1.63
N THR A 548 21.71 7.38 -1.41
CA THR A 548 22.29 6.22 -0.69
C THR A 548 21.73 4.94 -1.33
N ASN A 549 22.01 3.74 -0.80
CA ASN A 549 21.56 2.42 -1.30
C ASN A 549 20.02 2.20 -1.38
N ASN A 550 19.22 3.26 -1.52
CA ASN A 550 17.78 3.22 -1.68
C ASN A 550 17.45 3.09 -3.16
N GLU A 551 16.27 2.55 -3.44
CA GLU A 551 15.73 2.41 -4.79
C GLU A 551 14.44 3.22 -4.86
N TRP A 552 14.44 4.29 -5.65
CA TRP A 552 13.26 5.11 -5.93
C TRP A 552 12.75 4.81 -7.34
N LYS A 553 11.45 4.57 -7.48
CA LYS A 553 10.78 4.40 -8.77
C LYS A 553 9.98 5.63 -9.16
N LEU A 554 9.92 5.92 -10.45
CA LEU A 554 9.16 7.02 -11.01
C LEU A 554 7.99 6.51 -11.86
N LYS A 555 6.82 7.12 -11.71
CA LYS A 555 5.63 6.87 -12.54
C LYS A 555 5.08 8.18 -13.09
N LEU A 556 4.82 8.20 -14.38
CA LEU A 556 4.27 9.34 -15.12
C LEU A 556 2.79 9.09 -15.43
N TYR A 557 1.96 10.10 -15.20
CA TYR A 557 0.52 10.06 -15.39
C TYR A 557 0.05 11.19 -16.31
N ASP A 558 -1.00 10.93 -17.07
CA ASP A 558 -1.68 11.91 -17.93
C ASP A 558 -2.51 12.92 -17.12
N ASP A 559 -2.60 12.75 -15.81
CA ASP A 559 -3.48 13.53 -14.96
C ASP A 559 -2.92 13.75 -13.55
N LEU A 560 -3.46 14.74 -12.85
CA LEU A 560 -3.05 15.13 -11.50
C LEU A 560 -3.75 14.32 -10.39
N TRP A 561 -4.64 13.40 -10.75
CA TRP A 561 -5.26 12.43 -9.83
C TRP A 561 -4.54 11.08 -9.86
N PHE A 562 -3.50 10.95 -10.71
CA PHE A 562 -2.64 9.77 -10.81
C PHE A 562 -3.42 8.50 -11.17
N VAL A 563 -4.34 8.60 -12.14
CA VAL A 563 -5.18 7.51 -12.63
C VAL A 563 -4.70 6.96 -13.98
N GLY A 564 -4.44 7.84 -14.96
CA GLY A 564 -3.99 7.43 -16.29
C GLY A 564 -2.48 7.27 -16.34
N LEU A 565 -1.98 6.14 -15.83
CA LEU A 565 -0.56 5.80 -15.90
C LEU A 565 -0.10 5.72 -17.36
N LEU A 566 0.89 6.53 -17.72
CA LEU A 566 1.51 6.53 -19.04
C LEU A 566 2.78 5.68 -19.07
N ALA A 567 3.65 5.85 -18.07
CA ALA A 567 4.92 5.12 -18.00
C ALA A 567 5.37 4.88 -16.55
N GLU A 568 6.09 3.80 -16.32
CA GLU A 568 6.79 3.50 -15.06
C GLU A 568 8.27 3.26 -15.37
N SER A 569 9.17 3.98 -14.69
CA SER A 569 10.60 3.77 -14.85
C SER A 569 10.95 2.32 -14.49
N ASN A 570 11.63 1.66 -15.41
CA ASN A 570 12.01 0.26 -15.27
C ASN A 570 13.51 0.13 -15.46
N MET A 571 14.26 0.25 -14.36
CA MET A 571 15.70 0.00 -14.39
C MET A 571 16.10 -1.28 -13.67
N PRO A 572 16.97 -2.09 -14.27
CA PRO A 572 17.70 -3.10 -13.53
C PRO A 572 18.66 -2.41 -12.54
N PRO A 573 18.70 -2.80 -11.25
CA PRO A 573 19.53 -2.17 -10.22
C PRO A 573 21.05 -2.22 -10.47
N GLU A 574 21.47 -2.88 -11.55
CA GLU A 574 22.86 -3.06 -11.97
C GLU A 574 23.38 -1.94 -12.90
N ILE A 575 22.50 -1.05 -13.40
CA ILE A 575 22.82 -0.16 -14.55
C ILE A 575 22.81 1.33 -14.21
N SER A 576 22.13 1.82 -13.18
CA SER A 576 22.17 3.25 -12.82
C SER A 576 21.53 3.54 -11.44
N GLU A 577 22.04 4.57 -10.75
CA GLU A 577 21.48 5.13 -9.51
C GLU A 577 20.41 6.21 -9.75
N VAL A 578 20.03 6.42 -11.03
CA VAL A 578 19.09 7.44 -11.50
C VAL A 578 18.01 6.82 -12.37
N ASP A 579 16.77 6.83 -11.88
CA ASP A 579 15.56 6.42 -12.61
C ASP A 579 14.94 7.61 -13.33
N PHE A 580 14.46 7.42 -14.57
CA PHE A 580 13.84 8.49 -15.34
C PHE A 580 12.88 8.00 -16.43
N VAL A 581 12.01 8.92 -16.86
CA VAL A 581 11.15 8.81 -18.05
C VAL A 581 11.46 10.01 -18.95
N VAL A 582 11.54 9.78 -20.26
CA VAL A 582 11.74 10.83 -21.27
C VAL A 582 10.47 11.01 -22.10
N LEU A 583 10.24 12.23 -22.59
CA LEU A 583 9.12 12.57 -23.45
C LEU A 583 9.61 13.35 -24.65
N ASP A 584 9.09 13.03 -25.82
CA ASP A 584 9.36 13.78 -27.06
C ASP A 584 8.34 14.90 -27.24
N GLY A 585 8.67 16.08 -26.70
CA GLY A 585 7.85 17.28 -26.83
C GLY A 585 7.73 17.80 -28.26
N ASN A 586 8.53 17.32 -29.22
CA ASN A 586 8.35 17.68 -30.63
C ASN A 586 7.09 17.05 -31.24
N HIS A 587 6.63 15.95 -30.65
CA HIS A 587 5.50 15.15 -31.12
C HIS A 587 4.34 15.06 -30.13
N LEU A 588 4.50 15.56 -28.91
CA LEU A 588 3.46 15.63 -27.88
C LEU A 588 2.83 17.03 -27.81
N PRO A 589 1.52 17.14 -27.54
CA PRO A 589 0.89 18.43 -27.31
C PRO A 589 1.23 19.00 -25.94
N ASP A 590 1.06 20.32 -25.78
CA ASP A 590 1.14 20.98 -24.48
C ASP A 590 0.23 20.28 -23.46
N HIS A 591 0.79 19.88 -22.32
CA HIS A 591 0.06 19.12 -21.30
C HIS A 591 0.73 19.19 -19.92
N THR A 592 -0.08 19.14 -18.86
CA THR A 592 0.41 19.03 -17.49
C THR A 592 0.40 17.57 -17.07
N TYR A 593 1.56 17.02 -16.71
CA TYR A 593 1.71 15.63 -16.31
C TYR A 593 1.86 15.48 -14.79
N GLY A 594 1.25 14.43 -14.24
CA GLY A 594 1.46 14.00 -12.86
C GLY A 594 2.68 13.07 -12.75
N VAL A 595 3.49 13.24 -11.72
CA VAL A 595 4.63 12.37 -11.40
C VAL A 595 4.49 11.83 -9.98
N LYS A 596 4.46 10.51 -9.85
CA LYS A 596 4.50 9.82 -8.55
C LYS A 596 5.86 9.17 -8.39
N VAL A 597 6.45 9.31 -7.21
CA VAL A 597 7.66 8.57 -6.83
C VAL A 597 7.40 7.65 -5.65
N ASP A 598 7.78 6.38 -5.81
CA ASP A 598 7.64 5.34 -4.80
C ASP A 598 9.04 4.96 -4.28
N ARG A 599 9.23 4.92 -2.96
CA ARG A 599 10.48 4.42 -2.33
C ARG A 599 10.33 2.92 -2.07
N LEU A 600 11.19 2.11 -2.68
CA LEU A 600 11.17 0.65 -2.57
C LEU A 600 11.96 0.11 -1.37
N ASP A 601 13.02 0.80 -0.95
CA ASP A 601 13.83 0.44 0.23
C ASP A 601 14.47 1.68 0.89
N GLY A 602 14.81 1.55 2.17
CA GLY A 602 15.51 2.56 2.98
C GLY A 602 14.67 3.73 3.47
N ASP A 603 15.34 4.68 4.14
CA ASP A 603 14.72 5.86 4.81
C ASP A 603 15.26 7.21 4.33
N ASP A 604 16.23 7.25 3.41
CA ASP A 604 16.85 8.50 2.97
C ASP A 604 16.12 9.16 1.78
N ALA A 605 16.36 10.48 1.66
CA ALA A 605 15.75 11.36 0.67
C ALA A 605 16.17 11.07 -0.78
N GLY A 606 15.24 11.23 -1.72
CA GLY A 606 15.51 11.26 -3.16
C GLY A 606 15.76 12.68 -3.69
N LYS A 607 16.42 12.80 -4.84
CA LYS A 607 16.53 14.07 -5.59
C LYS A 607 15.84 13.95 -6.93
N ILE A 608 14.73 14.65 -7.10
CA ILE A 608 13.93 14.65 -8.33
C ILE A 608 14.10 15.94 -9.11
N ARG A 609 14.05 15.85 -10.44
CA ARG A 609 14.15 17.00 -11.35
C ARG A 609 13.40 16.74 -12.65
N TYR A 610 12.70 17.78 -13.13
CA TYR A 610 12.27 17.93 -14.51
C TYR A 610 13.32 18.73 -15.30
N GLU A 611 13.67 18.24 -16.49
CA GLU A 611 14.52 18.93 -17.46
C GLU A 611 13.75 19.02 -18.78
N GLY A 612 13.27 20.21 -19.13
CA GLY A 612 12.50 20.46 -20.36
C GLY A 612 12.86 21.78 -21.00
N VAL A 613 14.15 22.08 -21.12
CA VAL A 613 14.64 23.30 -21.77
C VAL A 613 15.07 22.94 -23.18
N ASN A 614 14.54 23.62 -24.20
CA ASN A 614 14.95 23.44 -25.58
C ASN A 614 16.47 23.69 -25.73
N SER A 615 17.21 22.59 -25.80
CA SER A 615 18.66 22.55 -25.88
C SER A 615 19.02 21.54 -26.96
N SER A 616 19.78 21.95 -27.97
CA SER A 616 20.17 21.10 -29.09
C SER A 616 21.67 20.79 -29.08
N LEU A 617 22.04 19.58 -29.49
CA LEU A 617 23.42 19.21 -29.82
C LEU A 617 23.67 19.34 -31.33
N ILE A 618 24.95 19.45 -31.69
CA ILE A 618 25.41 19.44 -33.08
C ILE A 618 26.38 18.29 -33.33
N LEU A 619 26.58 17.92 -34.60
CA LEU A 619 27.69 17.05 -34.99
C LEU A 619 29.04 17.69 -34.64
N GLY A 620 29.98 16.89 -34.15
CA GLY A 620 31.25 17.33 -33.56
C GLY A 620 31.21 17.37 -32.03
N THR A 621 32.06 18.20 -31.44
CA THR A 621 32.25 18.26 -29.98
C THR A 621 31.31 19.27 -29.32
N ASN A 622 30.61 18.82 -28.27
CA ASN A 622 29.70 19.61 -27.45
C ASN A 622 30.18 19.59 -25.99
N THR A 623 30.03 20.68 -25.25
CA THR A 623 30.36 20.75 -23.82
C THR A 623 29.09 20.80 -22.97
N ILE A 624 28.92 19.82 -22.10
CA ILE A 624 27.78 19.70 -21.19
C ILE A 624 28.22 19.97 -19.76
N ASN A 625 27.46 20.79 -19.03
CA ASN A 625 27.77 21.17 -17.66
C ASN A 625 26.63 20.79 -16.71
N PHE A 626 26.95 19.99 -15.70
CA PHE A 626 26.08 19.65 -14.58
C PHE A 626 26.35 20.62 -13.42
N SER A 627 25.31 21.25 -12.90
CA SER A 627 25.38 21.97 -11.62
C SER A 627 25.20 21.00 -10.43
N LEU A 628 25.54 21.45 -9.22
CA LEU A 628 25.29 20.71 -7.99
C LEU A 628 23.84 20.19 -7.94
N TYR A 629 23.68 18.92 -7.58
CA TYR A 629 22.41 18.18 -7.54
C TYR A 629 21.65 18.01 -8.86
N SER A 630 22.24 18.33 -10.02
CA SER A 630 21.66 17.92 -11.31
C SER A 630 21.54 16.40 -11.35
N VAL A 631 20.43 15.90 -11.90
CA VAL A 631 20.12 14.46 -11.97
C VAL A 631 20.46 13.95 -13.37
N LEU A 632 19.87 14.60 -14.37
CA LEU A 632 20.06 14.32 -15.79
C LEU A 632 20.03 15.61 -16.61
N LYS A 633 20.38 15.49 -17.89
CA LYS A 633 20.21 16.51 -18.95
C LYS A 633 19.65 15.84 -20.20
N MET A 634 18.72 16.55 -20.86
CA MET A 634 18.08 16.12 -22.09
C MET A 634 18.34 17.13 -23.21
N TYR A 635 18.57 16.62 -24.41
CA TYR A 635 18.87 17.43 -25.59
C TYR A 635 18.20 16.87 -26.84
N ASP A 636 17.85 17.76 -27.75
CA ASP A 636 17.51 17.42 -29.13
C ASP A 636 18.79 17.22 -29.94
N ILE A 637 18.78 16.26 -30.86
CA ILE A 637 19.76 16.21 -31.93
C ILE A 637 19.12 15.83 -33.26
N HIS A 638 19.24 16.73 -34.22
CA HIS A 638 18.78 16.50 -35.58
C HIS A 638 19.73 15.55 -36.31
N LEU A 639 19.22 14.40 -36.73
CA LEU A 639 19.99 13.38 -37.45
C LEU A 639 19.26 12.97 -38.73
N VAL A 640 20.02 12.77 -39.79
CA VAL A 640 19.54 12.18 -41.05
C VAL A 640 19.86 10.69 -41.08
N SER A 641 19.34 9.96 -42.07
CA SER A 641 19.66 8.54 -42.22
C SER A 641 21.18 8.31 -42.34
N GLY A 642 21.76 7.51 -41.44
CA GLY A 642 23.20 7.33 -41.34
C GLY A 642 23.61 6.52 -40.12
N TYR A 643 24.91 6.27 -39.97
CA TYR A 643 25.46 5.71 -38.74
C TYR A 643 26.15 6.80 -37.95
N TYR A 644 25.98 6.81 -36.63
CA TYR A 644 26.58 7.81 -35.77
C TYR A 644 27.22 7.15 -34.56
N THR A 645 28.40 7.63 -34.19
CA THR A 645 29.06 7.29 -32.93
C THR A 645 28.91 8.46 -31.97
N PHE A 646 28.41 8.18 -30.77
CA PHE A 646 28.36 9.13 -29.66
C PHE A 646 29.42 8.73 -28.66
N THR A 647 30.28 9.67 -28.27
CA THR A 647 31.30 9.46 -27.24
C THR A 647 31.24 10.57 -26.20
N ALA A 648 30.92 10.24 -24.96
CA ALA A 648 30.98 11.15 -23.83
C ALA A 648 32.26 10.89 -23.03
N THR A 649 33.13 11.89 -22.97
CA THR A 649 34.40 11.81 -22.23
C THR A 649 34.33 12.71 -21.00
N ALA A 650 34.62 12.11 -19.83
CA ALA A 650 34.60 12.83 -18.57
C ALA A 650 35.73 13.88 -18.51
N VAL A 651 35.38 15.15 -18.31
CA VAL A 651 36.35 16.13 -17.81
C VAL A 651 36.45 15.99 -16.28
N SER A 652 35.34 15.63 -15.61
CA SER A 652 35.31 15.15 -14.22
C SER A 652 34.02 14.36 -13.91
N GLY A 653 34.14 13.25 -13.17
CA GLY A 653 33.01 12.48 -12.61
C GLY A 653 32.61 11.23 -13.43
N GLU A 654 31.42 10.68 -13.16
CA GLU A 654 30.84 9.50 -13.82
C GLU A 654 29.46 9.86 -14.38
N ALA A 655 29.19 9.45 -15.62
CA ALA A 655 27.91 9.66 -16.29
C ALA A 655 27.63 8.49 -17.23
N SER A 656 26.40 8.39 -17.68
CA SER A 656 25.97 7.45 -18.70
C SER A 656 25.13 8.19 -19.74
N ILE A 657 25.10 7.64 -20.95
CA ILE A 657 24.42 8.27 -22.09
C ILE A 657 23.45 7.31 -22.75
N ALA A 658 22.35 7.84 -23.26
CA ALA A 658 21.36 7.12 -24.04
C ALA A 658 20.80 7.98 -25.17
N LEU A 659 20.38 7.33 -26.24
CA LEU A 659 19.65 7.94 -27.36
C LEU A 659 18.26 7.33 -27.47
N PHE A 660 17.24 8.18 -27.62
CA PHE A 660 15.84 7.82 -27.73
C PHE A 660 15.30 8.13 -29.12
N ASN A 661 14.38 7.27 -29.58
CA ASN A 661 13.84 7.39 -30.94
C ASN A 661 12.75 8.46 -31.01
N SER A 662 12.78 9.26 -32.07
CA SER A 662 11.72 10.23 -32.39
C SER A 662 10.56 9.62 -33.20
N SER A 663 10.78 8.41 -33.74
CA SER A 663 9.85 7.77 -34.67
C SER A 663 9.16 6.51 -34.10
N GLY A 664 7.85 6.61 -33.86
CA GLY A 664 6.98 5.50 -33.44
C GLY A 664 6.77 5.40 -31.92
N GLY A 665 5.72 4.69 -31.51
CA GLY A 665 5.29 4.62 -30.10
C GLY A 665 4.29 5.71 -29.72
N ASP A 666 4.18 5.99 -28.43
CA ASP A 666 3.36 7.05 -27.82
C ASP A 666 4.17 8.31 -27.45
N ASN A 667 5.43 8.39 -27.90
CA ASN A 667 6.38 9.49 -27.67
C ASN A 667 6.82 9.65 -26.21
N ILE A 668 6.57 8.65 -25.36
CA ILE A 668 7.03 8.58 -23.97
C ILE A 668 7.86 7.31 -23.84
N GLN A 669 9.08 7.42 -23.33
CA GLN A 669 10.02 6.29 -23.31
C GLN A 669 10.73 6.13 -21.96
N THR A 670 11.01 4.89 -21.59
CA THR A 670 11.88 4.52 -20.46
C THR A 670 13.24 4.04 -20.95
N LEU A 671 14.23 3.92 -20.04
CA LEU A 671 15.60 3.56 -20.43
C LEU A 671 15.71 2.21 -21.18
N ASP A 672 14.86 1.24 -20.86
CA ASP A 672 14.80 -0.06 -21.55
C ASP A 672 14.27 0.03 -22.99
N GLU A 673 13.66 1.15 -23.36
CA GLU A 673 13.18 1.47 -24.70
C GLU A 673 14.16 2.33 -25.50
N ALA A 674 15.28 2.76 -24.88
CA ALA A 674 16.30 3.54 -25.56
C ALA A 674 16.87 2.78 -26.78
N MET A 675 17.09 3.52 -27.87
CA MET A 675 17.70 2.96 -29.09
C MET A 675 19.13 2.48 -28.87
N ALA A 676 19.86 3.19 -28.01
CA ALA A 676 21.22 2.88 -27.63
C ALA A 676 21.50 3.42 -26.23
N VAL A 677 22.26 2.66 -25.45
CA VAL A 677 22.72 3.03 -24.10
C VAL A 677 24.20 2.66 -24.01
N SER A 678 25.01 3.51 -23.38
CA SER A 678 26.42 3.18 -23.14
C SER A 678 26.58 2.13 -22.04
N ASN A 679 27.59 1.27 -22.16
CA ASN A 679 27.92 0.31 -21.09
C ASN A 679 28.72 1.04 -20.01
N LEU A 680 28.23 1.08 -18.76
CA LEU A 680 28.90 1.70 -17.60
C LEU A 680 30.42 1.46 -17.59
N GLY A 681 31.17 2.42 -18.10
CA GLY A 681 32.60 2.53 -17.94
C GLY A 681 32.90 2.87 -16.49
N GLY A 682 33.91 2.24 -15.91
CA GLY A 682 34.36 2.63 -14.57
C GLY A 682 34.90 4.07 -14.58
N TYR A 683 35.07 4.63 -13.37
CA TYR A 683 35.64 5.95 -13.12
C TYR A 683 36.74 6.38 -14.12
N GLY A 684 36.41 7.33 -15.01
CA GLY A 684 37.36 7.97 -15.92
C GLY A 684 37.49 7.39 -17.32
N ASP A 685 36.66 6.41 -17.70
CA ASP A 685 36.56 5.90 -19.07
C ASP A 685 35.53 6.70 -19.90
N SER A 686 35.68 6.70 -21.22
CA SER A 686 34.68 7.29 -22.14
C SER A 686 33.47 6.35 -22.28
N GLU A 687 32.28 6.93 -22.28
CA GLU A 687 31.03 6.24 -22.60
C GLU A 687 30.76 6.36 -24.10
N THR A 688 30.58 5.22 -24.78
CA THR A 688 30.42 5.21 -26.24
C THR A 688 29.35 4.22 -26.69
N PHE A 689 28.57 4.62 -27.68
CA PHE A 689 27.73 3.72 -28.48
C PHE A 689 27.69 4.17 -29.95
N THR A 690 27.35 3.23 -30.84
CA THR A 690 27.11 3.50 -32.27
C THR A 690 25.68 3.11 -32.62
N VAL A 691 24.97 3.97 -33.33
CA VAL A 691 23.55 3.79 -33.70
C VAL A 691 23.35 3.96 -35.20
N CYS A 692 22.36 3.25 -35.75
CA CYS A 692 21.89 3.42 -37.13
C CYS A 692 20.58 4.22 -37.13
N ILE A 693 20.60 5.39 -37.73
CA ILE A 693 19.45 6.27 -37.93
C ILE A 693 18.83 5.93 -39.29
N THR A 694 17.52 5.69 -39.27
CA THR A 694 16.77 5.25 -40.46
C THR A 694 15.77 6.29 -40.97
N THR A 695 15.40 7.25 -40.11
CA THR A 695 14.46 8.33 -40.41
C THR A 695 15.12 9.64 -40.02
N GLU A 696 14.96 10.69 -40.85
CA GLU A 696 15.41 12.04 -40.49
C GLU A 696 14.45 12.64 -39.46
N ASP A 697 14.95 12.99 -38.28
CA ASP A 697 14.15 13.58 -37.19
C ASP A 697 15.04 14.18 -36.08
N ASP A 698 14.40 14.79 -35.08
CA ASP A 698 15.02 15.26 -33.84
C ASP A 698 14.98 14.17 -32.76
N TYR A 699 16.14 13.54 -32.52
CA TYR A 699 16.30 12.44 -31.57
C TYR A 699 16.62 12.95 -30.16
N GLY A 700 16.22 12.19 -29.14
CA GLY A 700 16.43 12.56 -27.75
C GLY A 700 17.75 12.03 -27.20
N PHE A 701 18.72 12.89 -26.90
CA PHE A 701 19.96 12.52 -26.23
C PHE A 701 19.88 12.82 -24.73
N CYS A 702 19.97 11.77 -23.91
CA CYS A 702 19.99 11.88 -22.45
C CYS A 702 21.40 11.59 -21.92
N ILE A 703 21.85 12.40 -20.97
CA ILE A 703 23.05 12.16 -20.17
C ILE A 703 22.71 12.33 -18.69
N TRP A 704 23.09 11.38 -17.84
CA TRP A 704 22.79 11.42 -16.40
C TRP A 704 23.99 11.02 -15.56
N THR A 705 23.98 11.40 -14.28
CA THR A 705 25.10 11.15 -13.36
C THR A 705 24.62 10.67 -11.99
N SER A 706 25.30 9.62 -11.49
CA SER A 706 25.17 9.14 -10.11
C SER A 706 25.70 10.14 -9.09
N SER A 707 26.63 11.03 -9.47
CA SER A 707 27.27 11.94 -8.52
C SER A 707 26.47 13.25 -8.32
N PRO A 708 26.24 13.68 -7.07
CA PRO A 708 25.56 14.95 -6.77
C PRO A 708 26.43 16.19 -6.98
N THR A 709 27.68 16.05 -7.41
CA THR A 709 28.61 17.17 -7.60
C THR A 709 28.51 17.79 -8.99
N SER A 710 28.91 19.07 -9.12
CA SER A 710 29.06 19.70 -10.43
C SER A 710 30.11 18.96 -11.27
N GLN A 711 29.82 18.76 -12.57
CA GLN A 711 30.63 18.00 -13.50
C GLN A 711 30.59 18.62 -14.89
N THR A 712 31.62 18.36 -15.70
CA THR A 712 31.70 18.78 -17.10
C THR A 712 32.04 17.58 -17.97
N TRP A 713 31.37 17.50 -19.11
CA TRP A 713 31.48 16.41 -20.08
C TRP A 713 31.69 16.98 -21.48
N GLU A 714 32.54 16.32 -22.25
CA GLU A 714 32.68 16.56 -23.69
C GLU A 714 31.99 15.42 -24.44
N VAL A 715 30.96 15.75 -25.21
CA VAL A 715 30.21 14.79 -26.04
C VAL A 715 30.58 15.02 -27.50
N GLU A 716 31.25 14.05 -28.09
CA GLU A 716 31.60 14.03 -29.50
C GLU A 716 30.62 13.15 -30.29
N ILE A 717 30.08 13.69 -31.38
CA ILE A 717 29.09 13.02 -32.22
C ILE A 717 29.60 13.02 -33.65
N ILE A 718 29.92 11.85 -34.17
CA ILE A 718 30.54 11.69 -35.49
C ILE A 718 29.64 10.86 -36.38
N GLU A 719 29.39 11.34 -37.60
CA GLU A 719 28.80 10.53 -38.66
C GLU A 719 29.83 9.52 -39.16
N GLU A 720 29.45 8.25 -39.12
CA GLU A 720 30.27 7.13 -39.56
C GLU A 720 29.83 6.61 -40.92
N HIS A 721 30.78 6.05 -41.66
CA HIS A 721 30.54 5.44 -42.96
C HIS A 721 30.88 3.93 -42.91
N PRO A 722 29.92 3.05 -42.54
CA PRO A 722 30.12 1.61 -42.63
C PRO A 722 30.24 1.17 -44.09
N GLY A 723 30.93 0.05 -44.31
CA GLY A 723 31.12 -0.52 -45.65
C GLY A 723 32.42 -0.12 -46.33
N VAL A 724 33.36 0.52 -45.63
CA VAL A 724 34.73 0.68 -46.14
C VAL A 724 35.50 -0.61 -45.87
N TRP A 725 36.06 -1.22 -46.91
CA TRP A 725 36.92 -2.38 -46.77
C TRP A 725 38.31 -1.96 -46.27
N GLU A 726 38.66 -2.37 -45.05
CA GLU A 726 39.98 -2.14 -44.46
C GLU A 726 40.92 -3.30 -44.81
N GLY A 727 40.39 -4.53 -44.79
CA GLY A 727 41.15 -5.73 -45.15
C GLY A 727 42.34 -6.00 -44.23
N ASP A 728 42.23 -5.64 -42.95
CA ASP A 728 43.31 -5.74 -41.98
C ASP A 728 43.53 -7.16 -41.45
N TYR A 729 42.51 -8.01 -41.49
CA TYR A 729 42.58 -9.36 -40.91
C TYR A 729 42.88 -10.44 -41.95
N ASN A 730 42.05 -10.54 -42.99
CA ASN A 730 42.24 -11.47 -44.12
C ASN A 730 41.47 -10.99 -45.36
N SER A 731 41.45 -11.79 -46.43
CA SER A 731 40.72 -11.42 -47.64
C SER A 731 39.22 -11.71 -47.58
N LEU A 732 38.68 -12.41 -46.57
CA LEU A 732 37.30 -12.91 -46.62
C LEU A 732 36.27 -11.80 -46.44
N TRP A 733 35.39 -11.60 -47.44
CA TRP A 733 34.28 -10.63 -47.38
C TRP A 733 33.40 -10.83 -46.14
N SER A 734 33.17 -12.08 -45.76
CA SER A 734 32.30 -12.46 -44.64
C SER A 734 32.94 -12.31 -43.26
N ASN A 735 34.18 -11.83 -43.17
CA ASN A 735 34.82 -11.55 -41.90
C ASN A 735 34.61 -10.07 -41.55
N SER A 736 33.82 -9.83 -40.51
CA SER A 736 33.44 -8.49 -40.07
C SER A 736 34.65 -7.62 -39.70
N ASN A 737 35.74 -8.21 -39.21
CA ASN A 737 36.99 -7.50 -38.86
C ASN A 737 37.75 -6.92 -40.06
N ASN A 738 37.28 -7.12 -41.29
CA ASN A 738 37.84 -6.48 -42.48
C ASN A 738 37.08 -5.21 -42.91
N TRP A 739 35.98 -4.89 -42.24
CA TRP A 739 35.11 -3.76 -42.57
C TRP A 739 35.18 -2.68 -41.51
N SER A 740 35.08 -1.43 -41.93
CA SER A 740 34.90 -0.31 -41.02
C SER A 740 33.75 -0.58 -40.05
N LEU A 741 33.97 -0.25 -38.77
CA LEU A 741 33.08 -0.52 -37.64
C LEU A 741 32.85 -2.01 -37.30
N GLY A 742 33.53 -2.95 -37.95
CA GLY A 742 33.33 -4.37 -37.69
C GLY A 742 31.93 -4.86 -38.08
N ILE A 743 31.26 -4.19 -39.04
CA ILE A 743 29.91 -4.51 -39.49
C ILE A 743 29.98 -5.08 -40.92
N LEU A 744 29.35 -6.25 -41.13
CA LEU A 744 29.23 -6.81 -42.47
C LEU A 744 28.23 -6.00 -43.30
N PRO A 745 28.54 -5.66 -44.56
CA PRO A 745 27.60 -4.98 -45.44
C PRO A 745 26.28 -5.73 -45.62
N SER A 746 25.19 -4.97 -45.66
CA SER A 746 23.84 -5.40 -46.01
C SER A 746 23.32 -4.61 -47.21
N PHE A 747 22.10 -4.87 -47.69
CA PHE A 747 21.50 -4.08 -48.79
C PHE A 747 21.41 -2.57 -48.52
N GLY A 748 21.44 -2.14 -47.25
CA GLY A 748 21.49 -0.72 -46.90
C GLY A 748 22.91 -0.12 -46.81
N THR A 749 23.96 -0.92 -46.99
CA THR A 749 25.35 -0.50 -46.73
C THR A 749 26.12 -0.27 -48.02
N ASN A 750 26.50 0.98 -48.29
CA ASN A 750 27.34 1.32 -49.44
C ASN A 750 28.78 0.87 -49.21
N VAL A 751 29.29 0.04 -50.12
CA VAL A 751 30.64 -0.51 -50.03
C VAL A 751 31.64 0.35 -50.81
N ILE A 752 32.76 0.67 -50.16
CA ILE A 752 33.93 1.26 -50.80
C ILE A 752 35.12 0.33 -50.56
N ILE A 753 35.78 -0.09 -51.65
CA ILE A 753 37.01 -0.88 -51.59
C ILE A 753 38.17 0.04 -51.97
N PRO A 754 38.92 0.58 -50.98
CA PRO A 754 40.05 1.45 -51.24
C PRO A 754 41.28 0.69 -51.73
N ALA A 755 42.20 1.41 -52.36
CA ALA A 755 43.50 0.88 -52.74
C ALA A 755 44.44 0.78 -51.54
N GLY A 756 45.42 -0.13 -51.60
CA GLY A 756 46.48 -0.23 -50.59
C GLY A 756 46.10 -1.01 -49.33
N THR A 757 44.95 -1.68 -49.32
CA THR A 757 44.53 -2.56 -48.22
C THR A 757 45.43 -3.80 -48.11
N PRO A 758 45.71 -4.31 -46.89
CA PRO A 758 46.62 -5.46 -46.72
C PRO A 758 46.14 -6.71 -47.44
N TYR A 759 44.83 -6.97 -47.43
CA TYR A 759 44.18 -8.05 -48.14
C TYR A 759 43.00 -7.53 -48.96
N ASN A 760 42.97 -7.82 -50.26
CA ASN A 760 41.84 -7.46 -51.13
C ASN A 760 40.61 -8.35 -50.84
N PRO A 761 39.38 -7.82 -50.98
CA PRO A 761 38.16 -8.57 -50.68
C PRO A 761 37.94 -9.78 -51.59
N TYR A 762 37.53 -10.87 -50.94
CA TYR A 762 37.29 -12.19 -51.49
C TYR A 762 35.94 -12.71 -50.97
N VAL A 763 34.93 -12.62 -51.83
CA VAL A 763 33.60 -13.19 -51.55
C VAL A 763 33.73 -14.71 -51.67
N THR A 764 33.32 -15.43 -50.63
CA THR A 764 33.29 -16.92 -50.57
C THR A 764 31.98 -17.48 -50.03
N SER A 765 31.10 -16.59 -49.58
CA SER A 765 29.75 -16.88 -49.07
C SER A 765 28.78 -15.84 -49.62
N TYR A 766 27.50 -16.15 -49.61
CA TYR A 766 26.48 -15.31 -50.23
C TYR A 766 26.42 -13.97 -49.49
N SER A 767 26.71 -12.89 -50.20
CA SER A 767 26.98 -11.57 -49.60
C SER A 767 26.15 -10.48 -50.27
N PHE A 768 25.90 -9.40 -49.53
CA PHE A 768 25.03 -8.30 -49.94
C PHE A 768 25.71 -6.94 -49.70
N CYS A 769 25.35 -5.94 -50.49
CA CYS A 769 25.65 -4.53 -50.23
C CYS A 769 24.57 -3.64 -50.87
N GLY A 770 24.56 -2.35 -50.53
CA GLY A 770 23.81 -1.31 -51.25
C GLY A 770 24.50 -0.99 -52.58
N ASN A 771 25.22 0.14 -52.64
CA ASN A 771 26.11 0.45 -53.76
C ASN A 771 27.50 -0.20 -53.58
N ILE A 772 28.28 -0.37 -54.65
CA ILE A 772 29.68 -0.83 -54.55
C ILE A 772 30.62 0.01 -55.41
N THR A 773 31.63 0.59 -54.78
CA THR A 773 32.73 1.31 -55.43
C THR A 773 34.05 0.56 -55.26
N ILE A 774 34.69 0.18 -56.36
CA ILE A 774 36.04 -0.38 -56.37
C ILE A 774 37.00 0.73 -56.80
N GLU A 775 37.77 1.29 -55.88
CA GLU A 775 38.66 2.42 -56.18
C GLU A 775 39.87 2.02 -57.06
N SER A 776 40.48 3.00 -57.70
CA SER A 776 41.63 2.78 -58.60
C SER A 776 42.79 2.14 -57.84
N GLY A 777 43.22 0.95 -58.28
CA GLY A 777 44.28 0.17 -57.62
C GLY A 777 43.79 -0.87 -56.61
N ALA A 778 42.48 -0.91 -56.32
CA ALA A 778 41.85 -1.95 -55.52
C ALA A 778 41.41 -3.16 -56.37
N SER A 779 41.15 -4.31 -55.75
CA SER A 779 40.63 -5.49 -56.43
C SER A 779 39.49 -6.16 -55.65
N LEU A 780 38.39 -6.49 -56.32
CA LEU A 780 37.33 -7.34 -55.79
C LEU A 780 37.34 -8.69 -56.48
N ARG A 781 37.36 -9.78 -55.68
CA ARG A 781 37.24 -11.14 -56.18
C ARG A 781 35.92 -11.78 -55.71
N VAL A 782 35.09 -12.18 -56.66
CA VAL A 782 33.89 -13.00 -56.44
C VAL A 782 34.18 -14.45 -56.87
N SER A 783 34.15 -15.39 -55.93
CA SER A 783 34.46 -16.82 -56.16
C SER A 783 33.70 -17.67 -55.15
N SER A 784 33.45 -18.95 -55.42
CA SER A 784 32.79 -19.87 -54.47
C SER A 784 31.37 -19.51 -53.99
N SER A 785 30.91 -18.26 -54.12
CA SER A 785 29.54 -17.79 -53.88
C SER A 785 29.25 -16.46 -54.62
N ASN A 786 28.00 -16.01 -54.54
CA ASN A 786 27.50 -14.82 -55.25
C ASN A 786 27.54 -13.56 -54.36
N LEU A 787 27.66 -12.41 -55.02
CA LEU A 787 27.49 -11.07 -54.41
C LEU A 787 26.30 -10.38 -55.06
N VAL A 788 25.48 -9.71 -54.25
CA VAL A 788 24.36 -8.87 -54.73
C VAL A 788 24.56 -7.45 -54.21
N ALA A 789 24.63 -6.49 -55.13
CA ALA A 789 24.52 -5.07 -54.86
C ALA A 789 23.09 -4.61 -55.19
N ASP A 790 22.40 -4.00 -54.24
CA ASP A 790 21.03 -3.51 -54.44
C ASP A 790 20.99 -2.20 -55.23
N GLY A 791 22.06 -1.42 -55.19
CA GLY A 791 22.21 -0.19 -55.95
C GLY A 791 23.22 -0.33 -57.09
N ASP A 792 23.94 0.74 -57.34
CA ASP A 792 24.89 0.91 -58.42
C ASP A 792 26.27 0.31 -58.11
N MET A 793 27.01 -0.03 -59.16
CA MET A 793 28.40 -0.42 -59.12
C MET A 793 29.28 0.53 -59.93
N LEU A 794 30.22 1.18 -59.25
CA LEU A 794 31.28 1.97 -59.86
C LEU A 794 32.61 1.23 -59.80
N VAL A 795 33.12 0.80 -60.96
CA VAL A 795 34.42 0.14 -61.05
C VAL A 795 35.46 1.15 -61.51
N LYS A 796 36.49 1.40 -60.70
CA LYS A 796 37.73 2.09 -61.07
C LYS A 796 38.96 1.19 -60.93
N GLY A 797 38.88 0.13 -60.12
CA GLY A 797 39.92 -0.87 -59.92
C GLY A 797 39.70 -2.15 -60.74
N ASN A 798 39.99 -3.30 -60.14
CA ASN A 798 39.94 -4.60 -60.80
C ASN A 798 38.82 -5.51 -60.27
N LEU A 799 37.87 -5.90 -61.12
CA LEU A 799 36.82 -6.88 -60.80
C LEU A 799 37.17 -8.26 -61.35
N ARG A 800 37.15 -9.30 -60.51
CA ARG A 800 37.40 -10.70 -60.93
C ARG A 800 36.28 -11.63 -60.49
N ILE A 801 35.75 -12.43 -61.43
CA ILE A 801 34.67 -13.40 -61.17
C ILE A 801 35.13 -14.79 -61.61
N TYR A 802 35.05 -15.76 -60.70
CA TYR A 802 35.57 -17.13 -60.86
C TYR A 802 34.50 -18.19 -60.56
N GLU A 803 34.81 -19.46 -60.84
CA GLU A 803 34.16 -20.66 -60.28
C GLU A 803 32.64 -20.75 -60.55
N ASN A 804 32.21 -20.31 -61.74
CA ASN A 804 30.81 -20.30 -62.18
C ASN A 804 29.87 -19.45 -61.26
N GLN A 805 30.41 -18.46 -60.56
CA GLN A 805 29.62 -17.56 -59.72
C GLN A 805 29.05 -16.38 -60.49
N SER A 806 28.05 -15.74 -59.89
CA SER A 806 27.39 -14.55 -60.42
C SER A 806 27.54 -13.35 -59.49
N LEU A 807 27.77 -12.18 -60.08
CA LEU A 807 27.57 -10.88 -59.45
C LEU A 807 26.23 -10.34 -59.93
N THR A 808 25.38 -9.87 -59.01
CA THR A 808 24.14 -9.17 -59.35
C THR A 808 24.24 -7.73 -58.89
N VAL A 809 23.91 -6.78 -59.75
CA VAL A 809 23.82 -5.35 -59.47
C VAL A 809 22.42 -4.93 -59.91
N ASN A 810 21.58 -4.53 -58.98
CA ASN A 810 20.20 -4.14 -59.30
C ASN A 810 20.13 -2.73 -59.93
N GLY A 811 21.10 -1.86 -59.66
CA GLY A 811 21.24 -0.55 -60.31
C GLY A 811 22.18 -0.54 -61.52
N ASP A 812 22.84 0.59 -61.73
CA ASP A 812 23.74 0.87 -62.85
C ASP A 812 25.13 0.25 -62.67
N ILE A 813 25.82 -0.07 -63.78
CA ILE A 813 27.24 -0.45 -63.75
C ILE A 813 28.06 0.52 -64.59
N ILE A 814 29.06 1.15 -63.97
CA ILE A 814 29.93 2.15 -64.62
C ILE A 814 31.39 1.70 -64.57
N TRP A 815 32.03 1.64 -65.73
CA TRP A 815 33.46 1.33 -65.92
C TRP A 815 34.22 2.59 -66.34
N THR A 816 35.31 2.90 -65.65
CA THR A 816 36.13 4.10 -65.89
C THR A 816 37.50 3.75 -66.52
N SER A 817 38.33 4.76 -66.80
CA SER A 817 39.59 4.60 -67.52
C SER A 817 40.66 3.74 -66.83
N THR A 818 40.57 3.55 -65.51
CA THR A 818 41.50 2.70 -64.74
C THR A 818 40.98 1.28 -64.51
N SER A 819 39.75 1.01 -64.95
CA SER A 819 39.06 -0.24 -64.64
C SER A 819 39.63 -1.41 -65.42
N SER A 820 39.53 -2.60 -64.83
CA SER A 820 39.88 -3.86 -65.49
C SER A 820 39.03 -5.01 -64.95
N GLU A 821 38.87 -6.03 -65.78
CA GLU A 821 38.00 -7.17 -65.51
C GLU A 821 38.69 -8.51 -65.79
N TYR A 822 38.24 -9.56 -65.11
CA TYR A 822 38.54 -10.95 -65.45
C TYR A 822 37.34 -11.83 -65.14
N MET A 823 36.89 -12.62 -66.12
CA MET A 823 35.78 -13.57 -65.99
C MET A 823 36.19 -14.95 -66.51
N GLU A 824 35.69 -16.02 -65.89
CA GLU A 824 35.78 -17.39 -66.39
C GLU A 824 34.54 -17.78 -67.22
N ASN A 825 34.62 -18.87 -68.00
CA ASN A 825 33.62 -19.21 -69.04
C ASN A 825 32.16 -19.28 -68.59
N ASN A 826 31.86 -19.71 -67.37
CA ASN A 826 30.47 -19.84 -66.89
C ASN A 826 30.11 -18.85 -65.78
N THR A 827 30.81 -17.73 -65.66
CA THR A 827 30.44 -16.69 -64.70
C THR A 827 29.46 -15.70 -65.34
N SER A 828 28.70 -14.98 -64.52
CA SER A 828 27.77 -13.97 -65.01
C SER A 828 27.79 -12.68 -64.21
N ILE A 829 27.49 -11.57 -64.88
CA ILE A 829 27.11 -10.31 -64.25
C ILE A 829 25.66 -10.04 -64.63
N ASN A 830 24.78 -9.96 -63.64
CA ASN A 830 23.39 -9.57 -63.82
C ASN A 830 23.29 -8.07 -63.50
N VAL A 831 22.69 -7.30 -64.40
CA VAL A 831 22.47 -5.86 -64.23
C VAL A 831 20.98 -5.55 -64.33
N GLY A 832 20.47 -4.73 -63.40
CA GLY A 832 19.07 -4.32 -63.38
C GLY A 832 18.79 -3.14 -64.31
N GLU A 833 19.65 -2.11 -64.25
CA GLU A 833 19.52 -0.83 -64.94
C GLU A 833 20.59 -0.65 -66.03
N ASP A 834 21.26 0.49 -66.12
CA ASP A 834 22.11 0.88 -67.24
C ASP A 834 23.53 0.33 -67.11
N TRP A 835 24.22 0.24 -68.26
CA TRP A 835 25.61 -0.16 -68.33
C TRP A 835 26.42 0.88 -69.09
N THR A 836 27.45 1.43 -68.46
CA THR A 836 28.31 2.46 -69.04
C THR A 836 29.76 2.01 -69.13
N PHE A 837 30.28 1.95 -70.36
CA PHE A 837 31.72 2.00 -70.65
C PHE A 837 32.13 3.46 -70.83
N ASP A 838 32.66 4.09 -69.79
CA ASP A 838 32.99 5.52 -69.81
C ASP A 838 34.28 5.83 -70.59
N TYR A 839 34.55 7.11 -70.82
CA TYR A 839 35.70 7.58 -71.60
C TYR A 839 37.02 6.99 -71.10
N GLY A 840 37.78 6.41 -72.03
CA GLY A 840 39.13 5.89 -71.77
C GLY A 840 39.17 4.50 -71.11
N CYS A 841 38.05 3.87 -70.79
CA CYS A 841 38.06 2.46 -70.36
C CYS A 841 38.38 1.52 -71.55
N SER A 842 38.84 0.30 -71.25
CA SER A 842 39.16 -0.72 -72.27
C SER A 842 38.78 -2.11 -71.76
N ILE A 843 37.49 -2.33 -71.53
CA ILE A 843 36.92 -3.53 -70.91
C ILE A 843 36.60 -4.57 -71.98
N GLN A 844 37.36 -5.66 -72.00
CA GLN A 844 37.40 -6.67 -73.05
C GLN A 844 36.94 -8.02 -72.52
N MET A 845 35.65 -8.14 -72.21
CA MET A 845 35.11 -9.39 -71.66
C MET A 845 35.26 -10.49 -72.70
N SER A 846 36.18 -11.42 -72.44
CA SER A 846 36.52 -12.52 -73.35
C SER A 846 35.84 -13.84 -72.99
N ASN A 847 35.28 -13.92 -71.77
CA ASN A 847 34.57 -15.08 -71.24
C ASN A 847 33.38 -14.60 -70.38
N GLY A 848 32.51 -15.53 -69.99
CA GLY A 848 31.34 -15.25 -69.16
C GLY A 848 30.25 -14.50 -69.91
N LYS A 849 29.15 -14.20 -69.22
CA LYS A 849 27.99 -13.51 -69.80
C LYS A 849 27.56 -12.31 -68.97
N VAL A 850 27.04 -11.29 -69.65
CA VAL A 850 26.34 -10.17 -69.03
C VAL A 850 24.85 -10.30 -69.32
N ARG A 851 24.03 -10.26 -68.28
CA ARG A 851 22.58 -10.45 -68.37
C ARG A 851 21.84 -9.23 -67.84
N PHE A 852 21.01 -8.62 -68.67
CA PHE A 852 20.10 -7.55 -68.24
C PHE A 852 18.80 -8.17 -67.74
N ALA A 853 18.55 -8.12 -66.42
CA ALA A 853 17.47 -8.85 -65.75
C ALA A 853 16.52 -7.97 -64.90
N GLY A 854 16.64 -6.64 -64.98
CA GLY A 854 15.76 -5.73 -64.23
C GLY A 854 14.32 -5.63 -64.76
N ILE A 855 13.50 -4.87 -64.03
CA ILE A 855 12.10 -4.56 -64.38
C ILE A 855 11.97 -3.31 -65.26
N GLU A 856 12.96 -2.40 -65.24
CA GLU A 856 12.94 -1.13 -65.99
C GLU A 856 13.62 -1.23 -67.37
N HIS A 857 13.51 -0.16 -68.16
CA HIS A 857 14.29 -0.01 -69.39
C HIS A 857 15.78 0.12 -69.04
N SER A 858 16.68 -0.43 -69.86
CA SER A 858 18.13 -0.22 -69.70
C SER A 858 18.76 0.35 -70.96
N MET A 859 19.84 1.08 -70.77
CA MET A 859 20.71 1.63 -71.78
C MET A 859 22.13 1.09 -71.62
N ILE A 860 22.73 0.68 -72.74
CA ILE A 860 24.17 0.41 -72.84
C ILE A 860 24.83 1.62 -73.48
N TYR A 861 25.58 2.39 -72.69
CA TYR A 861 26.39 3.51 -73.16
C TYR A 861 27.82 3.05 -73.43
N CYS A 862 28.24 3.09 -74.69
CA CYS A 862 29.64 2.86 -75.04
C CYS A 862 30.32 4.18 -75.44
N ARG A 863 31.09 4.75 -74.52
CA ARG A 863 31.96 5.93 -74.72
C ARG A 863 33.44 5.55 -74.81
N SER A 864 33.71 4.26 -74.99
CA SER A 864 35.05 3.68 -75.13
C SER A 864 35.30 3.22 -76.56
N VAL A 865 36.56 3.32 -77.00
CA VAL A 865 37.00 2.86 -78.32
C VAL A 865 37.32 1.37 -78.38
N ASN A 866 37.34 0.68 -77.23
CA ASN A 866 37.88 -0.67 -77.12
C ASN A 866 37.26 -1.47 -75.97
N SER A 867 35.93 -1.57 -75.95
CA SER A 867 35.19 -2.37 -74.97
C SER A 867 34.11 -3.24 -75.62
N TRP A 868 33.89 -4.44 -75.10
CA TRP A 868 32.87 -5.36 -75.60
C TRP A 868 32.46 -6.41 -74.55
N PHE A 869 31.30 -7.03 -74.80
CA PHE A 869 30.83 -8.22 -74.09
C PHE A 869 31.24 -9.49 -74.84
N ASN A 870 31.52 -10.57 -74.11
CA ASN A 870 31.66 -11.91 -74.69
C ASN A 870 30.28 -12.44 -75.12
N GLU A 871 29.35 -12.52 -74.15
CA GLU A 871 27.97 -12.93 -74.35
C GLU A 871 27.05 -11.92 -73.65
N LEU A 872 26.01 -11.47 -74.36
CA LEU A 872 25.00 -10.55 -73.86
C LEU A 872 23.63 -11.26 -73.88
N GLU A 873 23.00 -11.39 -72.73
CA GLU A 873 21.67 -11.96 -72.53
C GLU A 873 20.71 -10.83 -72.09
N ILE A 874 19.53 -10.76 -72.70
CA ILE A 874 18.48 -9.83 -72.31
C ILE A 874 17.30 -10.68 -71.83
N ASP A 875 17.05 -10.67 -70.53
CA ASP A 875 15.98 -11.46 -69.89
C ASP A 875 15.26 -10.59 -68.85
N LYS A 876 14.55 -9.59 -69.37
CA LYS A 876 13.80 -8.61 -68.59
C LYS A 876 12.56 -9.25 -67.94
N LEU A 877 12.28 -8.86 -66.69
CA LEU A 877 11.19 -9.43 -65.90
C LEU A 877 9.80 -8.88 -66.27
N LEU A 878 9.74 -7.77 -67.01
CA LEU A 878 8.50 -7.17 -67.53
C LEU A 878 8.49 -7.14 -69.06
N SER A 879 7.38 -7.55 -69.67
CA SER A 879 7.22 -7.57 -71.14
C SER A 879 7.27 -6.19 -71.81
N THR A 880 7.15 -5.11 -71.02
CA THR A 880 7.23 -3.71 -71.47
C THR A 880 8.64 -3.13 -71.34
N ALA A 881 9.57 -3.85 -70.72
CA ALA A 881 10.94 -3.42 -70.53
C ALA A 881 11.82 -3.81 -71.72
N LEU A 882 12.70 -2.90 -72.13
CA LEU A 882 13.60 -3.07 -73.25
C LEU A 882 15.04 -2.72 -72.86
N VAL A 883 16.00 -3.21 -73.64
CA VAL A 883 17.40 -2.77 -73.57
C VAL A 883 17.74 -2.10 -74.88
N SER A 884 18.19 -0.86 -74.81
CA SER A 884 18.69 -0.08 -75.96
C SER A 884 20.19 0.16 -75.81
N TYR A 885 20.87 0.49 -76.91
CA TYR A 885 22.28 0.84 -76.87
C TYR A 885 22.51 2.19 -77.54
N GLU A 886 23.38 3.01 -76.95
CA GLU A 886 23.84 4.26 -77.52
C GLU A 886 25.36 4.19 -77.70
N MET A 887 25.81 4.35 -78.95
CA MET A 887 27.22 4.51 -79.29
C MET A 887 27.46 5.97 -79.62
N THR A 888 28.12 6.68 -78.71
CA THR A 888 28.68 8.00 -78.99
C THR A 888 30.01 7.82 -79.74
N PRO A 889 30.24 8.52 -80.87
CA PRO A 889 31.49 8.43 -81.64
C PRO A 889 32.76 8.75 -80.86
#